data_AF-A0A8T9BJQ3-F1
#
_entry.id   AF-A0A8T9BJQ3-F1
#
_cell.length_a   1.000
_cell.length_b   1.000
_cell.length_c   1.000
_cell.angle_alpha   90.00
_cell.angle_beta   90.00
_cell.angle_gamma   90.00
#
_symmetry.space_group_name_H-M   'P 1'
#
loop_
_entity.id
_entity.type
_entity.pdbx_description
1 polymer ?
#
loop_
_entity_poly.entity_id
_entity_poly.type
_entity_poly.pdbx_seq_one_letter_code
_entity_poly.pdbx_strand_id
1 'polypeptide(L)'
;MASTIFVKLKWLYREFGLKSLRDTGKDSWIIIFSRCTRMIAYGTNSLIMALFFSALDFSDEYIGLFMTLTLIGDVLLSLLLTLIADRVGRRRILTAGSVLMVLSGATFALSDNFWLLLFAAVVGVISATGSDFGPFRAIEESTLSHLTTPTTRSDVLSWYVTIASIGSAIGTEVSGRIVEFLRARDGWELLDAYHAVFWLYSAMGTVNVILTLFLSDKCEATKVSEKEPVEESEILLDEMGGHDSEDEANEDDRMPASQPSQPETAQKKSMFATISKETRHIMYKLWFLLVVDSLADGMCPYSLTVYYMDGKFDNIRKSTLGDILSSAYILSSVSTIFAGPLARRLGLINTMVFTHLPSSAAVLFFPVAQGIVLTVILFFLRAGFNNMDQAPRAAFIAAVVKPEERTAVMGITSMLRTLAGAAGPSVTGLLAGSDRFWIAFVVAGSLRISYDLGLWALFVNMKLYTHEENGAGKADTIANQRNLADEERNGGNTMNSTLTPLQFSHSLGHDVVDIAITMGCLEVFFIVLYFISRFKMRTVNAVDAYLLIPAFLFSFALVIICFIGVHSAGVGRHWAELSIPYQMRNLKFQTGLQFLYPGAVTFPKLSILSLYLRIFTKKGYRYAAYAICAILVTNLIILWCFDFAMCVPFRYQWNKLIHGHCIDQNALFTWISIPNLVTDVAILALPLPVIYQLKCTRGQKLGVTITVLTASFGIITAIVRFVIFLTAPLAKDLSYYGARVTIWTTVEPGVYLIAACLPSLRPLFKYFSVPVESFRSRCRSTKKGSSKGASADIVLSPRLDSISGHRPGFFIPEDPPSAVTFEGEIDQRGLVSCYRSTTSLDEEVASSHGGDVGSAHGGDGASGQAVDQAVGEHGNGKNIR
;
A
#
# COMPACT_ATOMS: atom_id res chain seq x y z
N MET A 1 -29.56 -1.34 -10.84
CA MET A 1 -28.29 -0.60 -10.60
C MET A 1 -28.16 -0.16 -9.14
N ALA A 2 -29.14 0.53 -8.55
CA ALA A 2 -29.07 0.98 -7.15
C ALA A 2 -28.97 -0.17 -6.12
N SER A 3 -29.68 -1.29 -6.32
CA SER A 3 -29.62 -2.45 -5.40
C SER A 3 -28.25 -3.14 -5.41
N THR A 4 -27.58 -3.20 -6.56
CA THR A 4 -26.26 -3.83 -6.72
C THR A 4 -25.15 -2.97 -6.09
N ILE A 5 -25.27 -1.65 -6.17
CA ILE A 5 -24.38 -0.70 -5.48
C ILE A 5 -24.55 -0.83 -3.96
N PHE A 6 -25.80 -0.90 -3.46
CA PHE A 6 -26.07 -1.09 -2.04
C PHE A 6 -25.53 -2.41 -1.49
N VAL A 7 -25.60 -3.50 -2.25
CA VAL A 7 -25.02 -4.81 -1.83
C VAL A 7 -23.49 -4.75 -1.80
N LYS A 8 -22.85 -4.12 -2.79
CA LYS A 8 -21.39 -3.93 -2.81
C LYS A 8 -20.91 -3.01 -1.69
N LEU A 9 -21.65 -1.94 -1.40
CA LEU A 9 -21.36 -1.06 -0.28
C LEU A 9 -21.52 -1.78 1.06
N LYS A 10 -22.53 -2.66 1.20
CA LYS A 10 -22.77 -3.47 2.39
C LYS A 10 -21.71 -4.55 2.62
N TRP A 11 -21.17 -5.12 1.56
CA TRP A 11 -20.04 -6.05 1.63
C TRP A 11 -18.76 -5.32 2.04
N LEU A 12 -18.45 -4.19 1.39
CA LEU A 12 -17.29 -3.34 1.73
C LEU A 12 -17.38 -2.85 3.18
N TYR A 13 -18.58 -2.47 3.62
CA TYR A 13 -18.90 -2.10 5.00
C TYR A 13 -18.72 -3.25 6.01
N ARG A 14 -18.82 -4.51 5.58
CA ARG A 14 -18.62 -5.68 6.45
C ARG A 14 -17.16 -6.14 6.44
N GLU A 15 -16.50 -6.09 5.29
CA GLU A 15 -15.11 -6.51 5.10
C GLU A 15 -14.11 -5.55 5.75
N PHE A 16 -14.38 -4.25 5.70
CA PHE A 16 -13.61 -3.27 6.48
C PHE A 16 -14.05 -3.21 7.95
N GLY A 17 -14.96 -4.08 8.42
CA GLY A 17 -15.37 -4.10 9.83
C GLY A 17 -16.14 -2.86 10.31
N LEU A 18 -16.61 -2.00 9.39
CA LEU A 18 -17.41 -0.81 9.72
C LEU A 18 -18.75 -1.18 10.36
N LYS A 19 -19.30 -2.35 10.01
CA LYS A 19 -20.45 -2.93 10.72
C LYS A 19 -20.11 -3.19 12.19
N SER A 20 -19.01 -3.89 12.45
CA SER A 20 -18.51 -4.20 13.80
C SER A 20 -18.27 -2.92 14.61
N LEU A 21 -17.78 -1.86 13.97
CA LEU A 21 -17.56 -0.54 14.57
C LEU A 21 -18.86 0.23 14.89
N ARG A 22 -19.91 0.08 14.08
CA ARG A 22 -21.22 0.68 14.35
C ARG A 22 -21.99 -0.07 15.43
N ASP A 23 -21.85 -1.39 15.43
CA ASP A 23 -22.49 -2.27 16.41
C ASP A 23 -21.83 -2.13 17.80
N THR A 24 -20.66 -1.48 17.88
CA THR A 24 -19.99 -1.17 19.15
C THR A 24 -20.71 -0.02 19.87
N GLY A 25 -20.93 -0.20 21.18
CA GLY A 25 -21.66 0.77 22.02
C GLY A 25 -21.01 2.16 22.09
N LYS A 26 -21.75 3.12 22.66
CA LYS A 26 -21.33 4.54 22.77
C LYS A 26 -19.94 4.72 23.38
N ASP A 27 -19.60 3.96 24.42
CA ASP A 27 -18.32 4.06 25.12
C ASP A 27 -17.11 3.76 24.21
N SER A 28 -17.25 2.82 23.25
CA SER A 28 -16.18 2.53 22.29
C SER A 28 -15.91 3.70 21.35
N TRP A 29 -16.97 4.37 20.89
CA TRP A 29 -16.84 5.58 20.06
C TRP A 29 -16.23 6.75 20.83
N ILE A 30 -16.59 6.93 22.11
CA ILE A 30 -15.99 7.95 22.97
C ILE A 30 -14.48 7.71 23.12
N ILE A 31 -14.04 6.46 23.36
CA ILE A 31 -12.62 6.13 23.45
C ILE A 31 -11.89 6.39 22.13
N ILE A 32 -12.48 5.98 20.99
CA ILE A 32 -11.88 6.21 19.66
C ILE A 32 -11.75 7.71 19.37
N PHE A 33 -12.77 8.51 19.70
CA PHE A 33 -12.76 9.95 19.47
C PHE A 33 -11.85 10.69 20.46
N SER A 34 -11.77 10.25 21.72
CA SER A 34 -10.79 10.66 22.72
C SER A 34 -9.37 10.50 22.19
N ARG A 35 -9.05 9.30 21.68
CA ARG A 35 -7.74 9.04 21.07
C ARG A 35 -7.49 9.89 19.83
N CYS A 36 -8.48 10.03 18.95
CA CYS A 36 -8.35 10.89 17.75
C CYS A 36 -7.96 12.32 18.14
N THR A 37 -8.67 12.90 19.11
CA THR A 37 -8.41 14.23 19.66
C THR A 37 -7.00 14.34 20.24
N ARG A 38 -6.58 13.32 20.99
CA ARG A 38 -5.21 13.23 21.54
C ARG A 38 -4.14 13.12 20.45
N MET A 39 -4.41 12.36 19.39
CA MET A 39 -3.49 12.22 18.25
C MET A 39 -3.38 13.48 17.40
N ILE A 40 -4.44 14.30 17.32
CA ILE A 40 -4.34 15.65 16.74
C ILE A 40 -3.28 16.44 17.51
N ALA A 41 -3.35 16.46 18.84
CA ALA A 41 -2.36 17.16 19.67
C ALA A 41 -0.94 16.58 19.51
N TYR A 42 -0.79 15.26 19.45
CA TYR A 42 0.51 14.62 19.27
C TYR A 42 1.07 14.83 17.86
N GLY A 43 0.21 14.88 16.84
CA GLY A 43 0.60 15.21 15.46
C GLY A 43 1.14 16.63 15.36
N THR A 44 0.50 17.60 16.01
CA THR A 44 1.03 18.95 16.18
C THR A 44 2.44 18.92 16.79
N ASN A 45 2.61 18.19 17.88
CA ASN A 45 3.89 18.07 18.55
C ASN A 45 4.98 17.38 17.70
N SER A 46 4.59 16.39 16.90
CA SER A 46 5.50 15.65 16.02
C SER A 46 6.21 16.56 15.01
N LEU A 47 5.57 17.66 14.59
CA LEU A 47 6.14 18.65 13.67
C LEU A 47 7.07 19.62 14.40
N ILE A 48 6.63 20.16 15.54
CA ILE A 48 7.27 21.34 16.15
C ILE A 48 8.27 21.02 17.25
N MET A 49 8.21 19.86 17.91
CA MET A 49 8.92 19.66 19.19
C MET A 49 10.44 19.87 19.08
N ALA A 50 11.10 19.23 18.11
CA ALA A 50 12.54 19.42 17.89
C ALA A 50 12.87 20.85 17.41
N LEU A 51 12.01 21.43 16.57
CA LEU A 51 12.18 22.79 16.06
C LEU A 51 12.01 23.86 17.15
N PHE A 52 11.13 23.61 18.12
CA PHE A 52 10.88 24.48 19.26
C PHE A 52 12.11 24.53 20.19
N PHE A 53 12.68 23.39 20.56
CA PHE A 53 13.90 23.38 21.36
C PHE A 53 15.10 23.96 20.63
N SER A 54 15.20 23.74 19.31
CA SER A 54 16.21 24.39 18.49
C SER A 54 16.03 25.92 18.47
N ALA A 55 14.79 26.42 18.42
CA ALA A 55 14.48 27.85 18.50
C ALA A 55 14.69 28.48 19.90
N LEU A 56 14.74 27.65 20.95
CA LEU A 56 15.14 28.04 22.31
C LEU A 56 16.67 27.98 22.52
N ASP A 57 17.45 27.79 21.45
CA ASP A 57 18.91 27.67 21.45
C ASP A 57 19.45 26.49 22.28
N PHE A 58 18.66 25.42 22.48
CA PHE A 58 19.18 24.19 23.05
C PHE A 58 20.00 23.41 22.03
N SER A 59 21.12 22.80 22.47
CA SER A 59 21.94 21.98 21.58
C SER A 59 21.21 20.70 21.16
N ASP A 60 21.58 20.16 20.00
CA ASP A 60 21.02 18.92 19.45
C ASP A 60 21.11 17.73 20.44
N GLU A 61 22.15 17.71 21.26
CA GLU A 61 22.34 16.72 22.32
C GLU A 61 21.23 16.79 23.38
N TYR A 62 20.85 18.01 23.80
CA TYR A 62 19.75 18.24 24.74
C TYR A 62 18.39 17.89 24.11
N ILE A 63 18.19 18.14 22.82
CA ILE A 63 16.97 17.74 22.10
C ILE A 63 16.83 16.21 22.10
N GLY A 64 17.91 15.50 21.76
CA GLY A 64 17.94 14.04 21.80
C GLY A 64 17.74 13.48 23.20
N LEU A 65 18.40 14.06 24.21
CA LEU A 65 18.26 13.69 25.62
C LEU A 65 16.83 13.89 26.12
N PHE A 66 16.21 15.02 25.77
CA PHE A 66 14.83 15.33 26.10
C PHE A 66 13.87 14.25 25.57
N MET A 67 13.98 13.91 24.28
CA MET A 67 13.16 12.85 23.68
C MET A 67 13.40 11.48 24.32
N THR A 68 14.64 11.15 24.67
CA THR A 68 14.93 9.90 25.38
C THR A 68 14.34 9.86 26.79
N LEU A 69 14.50 10.93 27.57
CA LEU A 69 14.00 10.98 28.95
C LEU A 69 12.47 10.98 29.00
N THR A 70 11.81 11.63 28.05
CA THR A 70 10.33 11.55 27.90
C THR A 70 9.87 10.13 27.60
N LEU A 71 10.51 9.41 26.67
CA LEU A 71 10.16 8.02 26.36
C LEU A 71 10.42 7.05 27.53
N ILE A 72 11.51 7.24 28.27
CA ILE A 72 11.77 6.46 29.51
C ILE A 72 10.69 6.76 30.55
N GLY A 73 10.33 8.04 30.71
CA GLY A 73 9.25 8.49 31.56
C GLY A 73 7.91 7.86 31.20
N ASP A 74 7.56 7.82 29.91
CA ASP A 74 6.34 7.18 29.39
C ASP A 74 6.28 5.70 29.75
N VAL A 75 7.39 4.96 29.63
CA VAL A 75 7.45 3.54 30.02
C VAL A 75 7.19 3.37 31.52
N LEU A 76 7.88 4.14 32.35
CA LEU A 76 7.75 4.06 33.81
C LEU A 76 6.33 4.42 34.25
N LEU A 77 5.77 5.49 33.68
CA LEU A 77 4.42 5.95 33.99
C LEU A 77 3.36 4.98 33.46
N SER A 78 3.57 4.38 32.28
CA SER A 78 2.69 3.35 31.72
C SER A 78 2.62 2.11 32.60
N LEU A 79 3.76 1.61 33.08
CA LEU A 79 3.82 0.51 34.03
C LEU A 79 3.13 0.87 35.36
N LEU A 80 3.38 2.07 35.88
CA LEU A 80 2.75 2.52 37.13
C LEU A 80 1.22 2.65 37.00
N LEU A 81 0.74 3.30 35.94
CA LEU A 81 -0.69 3.56 35.76
C LEU A 81 -1.46 2.30 35.40
N THR A 82 -0.88 1.37 34.64
CA THR A 82 -1.54 0.08 34.35
C THR A 82 -1.74 -0.77 35.60
N LEU A 83 -0.78 -0.79 36.53
CA LEU A 83 -0.92 -1.49 37.82
C LEU A 83 -1.98 -0.88 38.74
N ILE A 84 -2.21 0.43 38.62
CA ILE A 84 -3.14 1.18 39.47
C ILE A 84 -4.53 1.31 38.81
N ALA A 85 -4.62 1.18 37.49
CA ALA A 85 -5.84 1.38 36.69
C ALA A 85 -7.02 0.54 37.14
N ASP A 86 -6.81 -0.75 37.40
CA ASP A 86 -7.90 -1.63 37.81
C ASP A 86 -8.34 -1.38 39.27
N ARG A 87 -7.52 -0.71 40.10
CA ARG A 87 -7.87 -0.34 41.49
C ARG A 87 -8.57 1.02 41.59
N VAL A 88 -8.06 2.02 40.87
CA VAL A 88 -8.56 3.41 40.91
C VAL A 88 -9.76 3.59 39.99
N GLY A 89 -9.83 2.79 38.93
CA GLY A 89 -10.84 2.83 37.89
C GLY A 89 -10.28 3.41 36.59
N ARG A 90 -10.53 2.71 35.48
CA ARG A 90 -9.97 3.03 34.15
C ARG A 90 -10.46 4.38 33.65
N ARG A 91 -11.74 4.71 33.87
CA ARG A 91 -12.30 6.02 33.48
C ARG A 91 -11.57 7.16 34.19
N ARG A 92 -11.37 7.03 35.50
CA ARG A 92 -10.73 8.06 36.32
C ARG A 92 -9.29 8.30 35.90
N ILE A 93 -8.54 7.25 35.58
CA ILE A 93 -7.18 7.39 35.08
C ILE A 93 -7.15 8.09 33.71
N LEU A 94 -8.07 7.73 32.80
CA LEU A 94 -8.16 8.41 31.50
C LEU A 94 -8.46 9.91 31.67
N THR A 95 -9.44 10.28 32.51
CA THR A 95 -9.74 11.68 32.79
C THR A 95 -8.59 12.41 33.47
N ALA A 96 -7.94 11.82 34.48
CA ALA A 96 -6.79 12.41 35.14
C ALA A 96 -5.63 12.64 34.17
N GLY A 97 -5.36 11.67 33.29
CA GLY A 97 -4.39 11.84 32.21
C GLY A 97 -4.76 12.99 31.27
N SER A 98 -6.02 13.12 30.85
CA SER A 98 -6.46 14.23 30.00
C SER A 98 -6.29 15.59 30.68
N VAL A 99 -6.48 15.67 32.00
CA VAL A 99 -6.20 16.91 32.77
C VAL A 99 -4.70 17.21 32.79
N LEU A 100 -3.85 16.20 33.02
CA LEU A 100 -2.39 16.36 32.97
C LEU A 100 -1.92 16.81 31.58
N MET A 101 -2.57 16.36 30.52
CA MET A 101 -2.34 16.80 29.14
C MET A 101 -2.67 18.31 28.95
N VAL A 102 -3.73 18.81 29.58
CA VAL A 102 -4.05 20.26 29.54
C VAL A 102 -2.97 21.07 30.25
N LEU A 103 -2.55 20.63 31.43
CA LEU A 103 -1.53 21.30 32.25
C LEU A 103 -0.17 21.29 31.57
N SER A 104 0.21 20.19 30.92
CA SER A 104 1.49 20.09 30.23
C SER A 104 1.51 20.97 28.98
N GLY A 105 0.45 20.98 28.17
CA GLY A 105 0.33 21.92 27.05
C GLY A 105 0.41 23.39 27.48
N ALA A 106 -0.22 23.73 28.62
CA ALA A 106 -0.19 25.10 29.15
C ALA A 106 1.21 25.46 29.67
N THR A 107 1.92 24.49 30.25
CA THR A 107 3.32 24.65 30.67
C THR A 107 4.21 24.93 29.45
N PHE A 108 4.05 24.16 28.37
CA PHE A 108 4.79 24.39 27.11
C PHE A 108 4.44 25.71 26.43
N ALA A 109 3.24 26.23 26.64
CA ALA A 109 2.83 27.52 26.07
C ALA A 109 3.34 28.73 26.89
N LEU A 110 3.83 28.53 28.11
CA LEU A 110 4.16 29.60 29.06
C LEU A 110 5.61 29.58 29.58
N SER A 111 6.39 28.53 29.29
CA SER A 111 7.71 28.33 29.89
C SER A 111 8.76 27.92 28.87
N ASP A 112 9.96 28.46 29.05
CA ASP A 112 11.16 28.12 28.27
C ASP A 112 12.13 27.20 29.04
N ASN A 113 11.86 26.95 30.33
CA ASN A 113 12.79 26.21 31.19
C ASN A 113 12.82 24.71 30.85
N PHE A 114 13.98 24.22 30.42
CA PHE A 114 14.18 22.81 30.02
C PHE A 114 13.66 21.78 31.03
N TRP A 115 13.99 21.94 32.32
CA TRP A 115 13.64 20.95 33.34
C TRP A 115 12.16 20.97 33.67
N LEU A 116 11.53 22.15 33.64
CA LEU A 116 10.08 22.28 33.82
C LEU A 116 9.33 21.65 32.63
N LEU A 117 9.79 21.92 31.41
CA LEU A 117 9.26 21.32 30.18
C LEU A 117 9.43 19.81 30.18
N LEU A 118 10.58 19.30 30.63
CA LEU A 118 10.84 17.86 30.71
C LEU A 118 9.91 17.18 31.73
N PHE A 119 9.76 17.78 32.91
CA PHE A 119 8.84 17.29 33.92
C PHE A 119 7.40 17.28 33.41
N ALA A 120 6.96 18.37 32.76
CA ALA A 120 5.64 18.47 32.16
C ALA A 120 5.43 17.44 31.03
N ALA A 121 6.45 17.16 30.23
CA ALA A 121 6.35 16.18 29.16
C ALA A 121 6.28 14.73 29.68
N VAL A 122 7.06 14.39 30.72
CA VAL A 122 7.02 13.06 31.36
C VAL A 122 5.70 12.84 32.09
N VAL A 123 5.29 13.79 32.95
CA VAL A 123 4.08 13.63 33.78
C VAL A 123 2.81 13.83 32.96
N GLY A 124 2.82 14.77 32.02
CA GLY A 124 1.71 15.08 31.13
C GLY A 124 1.63 14.20 29.90
N VAL A 125 2.52 13.21 29.76
CA VAL A 125 2.55 12.24 28.65
C VAL A 125 2.53 12.95 27.29
N ILE A 126 3.39 13.96 27.14
CA ILE A 126 3.61 14.60 25.85
C ILE A 126 4.49 13.68 25.02
N SER A 127 3.93 13.15 23.93
CA SER A 127 4.70 12.33 23.00
C SER A 127 5.72 13.16 22.22
N ALA A 128 6.97 13.18 22.66
CA ALA A 128 8.05 13.92 22.01
C ALA A 128 8.39 13.41 20.59
N THR A 129 8.04 12.16 20.29
CA THR A 129 8.24 11.52 18.98
C THR A 129 6.99 11.57 18.08
N GLY A 130 5.85 12.05 18.58
CA GLY A 130 4.58 12.08 17.83
C GLY A 130 3.86 10.73 17.73
N SER A 131 4.26 9.76 18.53
CA SER A 131 3.74 8.38 18.54
C SER A 131 3.15 8.00 19.89
N ASP A 132 2.15 7.14 19.88
CA ASP A 132 1.35 6.79 21.05
C ASP A 132 1.99 5.68 21.90
N PHE A 133 3.03 6.04 22.68
CA PHE A 133 3.76 5.12 23.57
C PHE A 133 3.34 5.21 25.05
N GLY A 134 2.35 6.05 25.36
CA GLY A 134 1.96 6.37 26.72
C GLY A 134 0.99 5.38 27.40
N PRO A 135 0.75 5.56 28.71
CA PRO A 135 -0.24 4.82 29.52
C PRO A 135 -1.64 4.73 28.90
N PHE A 136 -2.07 5.79 28.21
CA PHE A 136 -3.40 5.86 27.61
C PHE A 136 -3.67 4.68 26.69
N ARG A 137 -2.72 4.35 25.81
CA ARG A 137 -2.92 3.31 24.81
C ARG A 137 -3.20 1.95 25.46
N ALA A 138 -2.47 1.59 26.51
CA ALA A 138 -2.66 0.32 27.21
C ALA A 138 -4.04 0.24 27.90
N ILE A 139 -4.48 1.34 28.51
CA ILE A 139 -5.78 1.42 29.18
C ILE A 139 -6.92 1.45 28.15
N GLU A 140 -6.76 2.19 27.05
CA GLU A 140 -7.74 2.28 25.96
C GLU A 140 -7.90 0.93 25.26
N GLU A 141 -6.81 0.26 24.85
CA GLU A 141 -6.85 -1.05 24.19
C GLU A 141 -7.45 -2.14 25.08
N SER A 142 -7.14 -2.14 26.38
CA SER A 142 -7.73 -3.10 27.34
C SER A 142 -9.21 -2.81 27.61
N THR A 143 -9.62 -1.54 27.65
CA THR A 143 -11.03 -1.15 27.80
C THR A 143 -11.83 -1.49 26.54
N LEU A 144 -11.32 -1.17 25.36
CA LEU A 144 -11.92 -1.56 24.07
C LEU A 144 -12.04 -3.08 23.95
N SER A 145 -11.03 -3.83 24.39
CA SER A 145 -11.08 -5.29 24.38
C SER A 145 -12.14 -5.86 25.32
N HIS A 146 -12.45 -5.17 26.42
CA HIS A 146 -13.54 -5.51 27.36
C HIS A 146 -14.91 -5.15 26.80
N LEU A 147 -15.03 -4.03 26.07
CA LEU A 147 -16.28 -3.55 25.47
C LEU A 147 -16.66 -4.27 24.17
N THR A 148 -15.74 -5.04 23.58
CA THR A 148 -15.90 -5.71 22.27
C THR A 148 -15.91 -7.23 22.40
N THR A 149 -16.64 -7.90 21.50
CA THR A 149 -16.64 -9.36 21.42
C THR A 149 -15.41 -9.89 20.70
N PRO A 150 -14.97 -11.15 20.92
CA PRO A 150 -13.83 -11.74 20.21
C PRO A 150 -13.95 -11.65 18.68
N THR A 151 -15.17 -11.69 18.14
CA THR A 151 -15.46 -11.59 16.71
C THR A 151 -15.40 -10.17 16.15
N THR A 152 -15.58 -9.13 16.97
CA THR A 152 -15.60 -7.72 16.53
C THR A 152 -14.36 -6.93 16.96
N ARG A 153 -13.60 -7.42 17.95
CA ARG A 153 -12.44 -6.73 18.56
C ARG A 153 -11.36 -6.35 17.55
N SER A 154 -11.01 -7.25 16.64
CA SER A 154 -9.98 -7.00 15.61
C SER A 154 -10.33 -5.79 14.73
N ASP A 155 -11.58 -5.72 14.29
CA ASP A 155 -12.08 -4.65 13.41
C ASP A 155 -12.07 -3.31 14.14
N VAL A 156 -12.56 -3.29 15.39
CA VAL A 156 -12.63 -2.08 16.20
C VAL A 156 -11.24 -1.57 16.55
N LEU A 157 -10.29 -2.45 16.90
CA LEU A 157 -8.89 -2.07 17.15
C LEU A 157 -8.19 -1.56 15.89
N SER A 158 -8.51 -2.10 14.72
CA SER A 158 -7.98 -1.63 13.44
C SER A 158 -8.45 -0.20 13.13
N TRP A 159 -9.74 0.09 13.31
CA TRP A 159 -10.29 1.45 13.16
C TRP A 159 -9.80 2.41 14.25
N TYR A 160 -9.61 1.92 15.47
CA TYR A 160 -9.01 2.68 16.57
C TYR A 160 -7.61 3.20 16.21
N VAL A 161 -6.77 2.42 15.52
CA VAL A 161 -5.44 2.86 15.02
C VAL A 161 -5.55 3.73 13.76
N THR A 162 -6.46 3.40 12.86
CA THR A 162 -6.66 4.13 11.60
C THR A 162 -7.12 5.57 11.87
N ILE A 163 -8.17 5.74 12.68
CA ILE A 163 -8.72 7.06 13.02
C ILE A 163 -7.68 7.90 13.79
N ALA A 164 -6.91 7.27 14.68
CA ALA A 164 -5.79 7.90 15.38
C ALA A 164 -4.75 8.48 14.41
N SER A 165 -4.38 7.73 13.36
CA SER A 165 -3.40 8.17 12.35
C SER A 165 -3.92 9.35 11.51
N ILE A 166 -5.22 9.35 11.18
CA ILE A 166 -5.88 10.50 10.54
C ILE A 166 -5.84 11.73 11.46
N GLY A 167 -6.07 11.54 12.76
CA GLY A 167 -5.90 12.60 13.77
C GLY A 167 -4.51 13.23 13.74
N SER A 168 -3.44 12.41 13.75
CA SER A 168 -2.06 12.89 13.62
C SER A 168 -1.81 13.70 12.34
N ALA A 169 -2.40 13.28 11.21
CA ALA A 169 -2.29 14.02 9.96
C ALA A 169 -2.92 15.42 10.07
N ILE A 170 -4.14 15.50 10.60
CA ILE A 170 -4.86 16.78 10.80
C ILE A 170 -4.05 17.69 11.73
N GLY A 171 -3.57 17.17 12.87
CA GLY A 171 -2.79 17.94 13.84
C GLY A 171 -1.51 18.52 13.26
N THR A 172 -0.83 17.75 12.41
CA THR A 172 0.39 18.15 11.73
C THR A 172 0.12 19.26 10.69
N GLU A 173 -0.91 19.09 9.85
CA GLU A 173 -1.31 20.08 8.86
C GLU A 173 -1.69 21.40 9.55
N VAL A 174 -2.56 21.34 10.55
CA VAL A 174 -3.03 22.51 11.31
C VAL A 174 -1.86 23.22 11.97
N SER A 175 -0.93 22.49 12.59
CA SER A 175 0.27 23.05 13.20
C SER A 175 1.12 23.82 12.19
N GLY A 176 1.43 23.21 11.03
CA GLY A 176 2.25 23.86 10.02
C GLY A 176 1.63 25.15 9.48
N ARG A 177 0.31 25.17 9.31
CA ARG A 177 -0.44 26.35 8.87
C ARG A 177 -0.51 27.43 9.93
N ILE A 178 -0.74 27.08 11.20
CA ILE A 178 -0.78 28.04 12.32
C ILE A 178 0.58 28.73 12.48
N VAL A 179 1.69 27.96 12.46
CA VAL A 179 3.04 28.53 12.59
C VAL A 179 3.32 29.54 11.47
N GLU A 180 3.01 29.18 10.22
CA GLU A 180 3.24 30.07 9.07
C GLU A 180 2.33 31.31 9.12
N PHE A 181 1.07 31.13 9.51
CA PHE A 181 0.10 32.23 9.60
C PHE A 181 0.45 33.24 10.71
N LEU A 182 0.89 32.76 11.87
CA LEU A 182 1.29 33.62 12.98
C LEU A 182 2.59 34.35 12.67
N ARG A 183 3.57 33.63 12.09
CA ARG A 183 4.85 34.23 11.66
C ARG A 183 4.68 35.32 10.59
N ALA A 184 3.64 35.23 9.76
CA ALA A 184 3.36 36.24 8.74
C ALA A 184 2.76 37.54 9.31
N ARG A 185 2.44 37.61 10.60
CA ARG A 185 1.92 38.82 11.25
C ARG A 185 3.06 39.68 11.78
N ASP A 186 2.91 41.00 11.64
CA ASP A 186 3.87 41.95 12.17
C ASP A 186 3.98 41.83 13.70
N GLY A 187 5.22 41.76 14.21
CA GLY A 187 5.52 41.67 15.64
C GLY A 187 5.52 40.27 16.25
N TRP A 188 5.36 39.20 15.46
CA TRP A 188 5.44 37.81 15.94
C TRP A 188 6.79 37.18 15.61
N GLU A 189 7.48 36.65 16.61
CA GLU A 189 8.68 35.83 16.39
C GLU A 189 8.32 34.36 16.14
N LEU A 190 9.29 33.58 15.62
CA LEU A 190 9.09 32.15 15.37
C LEU A 190 8.81 31.39 16.67
N LEU A 191 9.44 31.80 17.77
CA LEU A 191 9.24 31.19 19.09
C LEU A 191 7.82 31.44 19.63
N ASP A 192 7.29 32.66 19.47
CA ASP A 192 5.91 33.00 19.86
C ASP A 192 4.89 32.14 19.10
N ALA A 193 5.15 31.88 17.82
CA ALA A 193 4.31 31.01 17.02
C ALA A 193 4.32 29.56 17.54
N TYR A 194 5.45 29.06 18.05
CA TYR A 194 5.51 27.73 18.68
C TYR A 194 4.75 27.69 20.01
N HIS A 195 4.92 28.68 20.88
CA HIS A 195 4.14 28.80 22.12
C HIS A 195 2.63 28.84 21.86
N ALA A 196 2.20 29.60 20.84
CA ALA A 196 0.80 29.67 20.44
C ALA A 196 0.24 28.32 19.99
N VAL A 197 1.05 27.48 19.34
CA VAL A 197 0.62 26.16 18.90
C VAL A 197 0.44 25.20 20.08
N PHE A 198 1.19 25.34 21.18
CA PHE A 198 0.98 24.53 22.38
C PHE A 198 -0.37 24.81 23.06
N TRP A 199 -1.00 25.97 22.85
CA TRP A 199 -2.39 26.18 23.27
C TRP A 199 -3.39 25.28 22.54
N LEU A 200 -3.12 24.90 21.28
CA LEU A 200 -3.93 23.90 20.57
C LEU A 200 -3.85 22.55 21.29
N TYR A 201 -2.67 22.19 21.82
CA TYR A 201 -2.50 20.96 22.60
C TYR A 201 -3.37 20.98 23.86
N SER A 202 -3.38 22.08 24.63
CA SER A 202 -4.26 22.25 25.79
C SER A 202 -5.74 22.28 25.42
N ALA A 203 -6.11 22.88 24.30
CA ALA A 203 -7.49 22.89 23.81
C ALA A 203 -7.96 21.46 23.49
N MET A 204 -7.15 20.67 22.78
CA MET A 204 -7.44 19.26 22.50
C MET A 204 -7.48 18.42 23.79
N GLY A 205 -6.59 18.68 24.75
CA GLY A 205 -6.65 18.07 26.08
C GLY A 205 -7.98 18.36 26.80
N THR A 206 -8.49 19.58 26.69
CA THR A 206 -9.77 19.99 27.31
C THR A 206 -10.95 19.28 26.66
N VAL A 207 -10.96 19.18 25.32
CA VAL A 207 -11.95 18.36 24.60
C VAL A 207 -11.87 16.91 25.08
N ASN A 208 -10.67 16.39 25.30
CA ASN A 208 -10.49 15.02 25.78
C ASN A 208 -11.00 14.81 27.22
N VAL A 209 -10.81 15.79 28.11
CA VAL A 209 -11.43 15.79 29.45
C VAL A 209 -12.95 15.71 29.32
N ILE A 210 -13.56 16.54 28.46
CA ILE A 210 -15.01 16.54 28.27
C ILE A 210 -15.50 15.17 27.78
N LEU A 211 -14.82 14.57 26.79
CA LEU A 211 -15.18 13.25 26.25
C LEU A 211 -15.09 12.15 27.31
N THR A 212 -14.00 12.11 28.09
CA THR A 212 -13.78 11.07 29.10
C THR A 212 -14.76 11.17 30.27
N LEU A 213 -15.29 12.36 30.56
CA LEU A 213 -16.37 12.53 31.55
C LEU A 213 -17.69 11.86 31.14
N PHE A 214 -17.92 11.65 29.84
CA PHE A 214 -19.12 10.97 29.34
C PHE A 214 -19.00 9.43 29.28
N LEU A 215 -17.87 8.85 29.69
CA LEU A 215 -17.69 7.40 29.74
C LEU A 215 -18.57 6.79 30.84
N SER A 216 -19.31 5.74 30.49
CA SER A 216 -20.15 5.00 31.43
C SER A 216 -19.31 4.11 32.37
N ASP A 217 -19.90 3.67 33.48
CA ASP A 217 -19.27 2.73 34.42
C ASP A 217 -19.01 1.35 33.79
N LYS A 218 -19.57 1.07 32.60
CA LYS A 218 -19.28 -0.12 31.78
C LYS A 218 -17.82 -0.23 31.34
N CYS A 219 -17.08 0.87 31.36
CA CYS A 219 -15.65 0.89 31.06
C CYS A 219 -14.78 0.35 32.20
N GLU A 220 -15.34 0.22 33.40
CA GLU A 220 -14.63 -0.32 34.55
C GLU A 220 -14.47 -1.84 34.43
N ALA A 221 -13.34 -2.36 34.91
CA ALA A 221 -13.16 -3.80 35.00
C ALA A 221 -14.17 -4.35 36.02
N THR A 222 -15.00 -5.31 35.62
CA THR A 222 -15.90 -6.00 36.55
C THR A 222 -15.05 -6.64 37.64
N LYS A 223 -15.19 -6.19 38.89
CA LYS A 223 -14.65 -6.92 40.04
C LYS A 223 -15.29 -8.30 39.97
N VAL A 224 -14.50 -9.34 39.70
CA VAL A 224 -14.95 -10.71 39.91
C VAL A 224 -15.34 -10.78 41.38
N SER A 225 -16.65 -10.77 41.64
CA SER A 225 -17.17 -11.10 42.95
C SER A 225 -16.84 -12.57 43.14
N GLU A 226 -15.82 -12.87 43.93
CA GLU A 226 -15.72 -14.15 44.62
C GLU A 226 -16.99 -14.31 45.45
N LYS A 227 -18.04 -14.86 44.83
CA LYS A 227 -19.22 -15.49 45.45
C LYS A 227 -20.17 -15.93 44.35
N GLU A 228 -19.91 -17.13 43.84
CA GLU A 228 -20.92 -18.16 43.58
C GLU A 228 -20.16 -19.48 43.32
N PRO A 229 -20.26 -20.49 44.20
CA PRO A 229 -19.74 -21.81 43.91
C PRO A 229 -20.72 -22.48 42.94
N VAL A 230 -20.27 -22.78 41.72
CA VAL A 230 -21.02 -23.68 40.84
C VAL A 230 -20.69 -25.11 41.26
N GLU A 231 -21.56 -25.64 42.12
CA GLU A 231 -21.87 -27.07 42.23
C GLU A 231 -22.23 -27.60 40.84
N GLU A 232 -21.29 -28.22 40.13
CA GLU A 232 -21.55 -29.22 39.06
C GLU A 232 -20.22 -29.67 38.44
N SER A 233 -19.45 -30.48 39.17
CA SER A 233 -18.49 -31.40 38.53
C SER A 233 -18.09 -32.60 39.40
N GLU A 234 -18.75 -32.83 40.55
CA GLU A 234 -18.43 -33.92 41.48
C GLU A 234 -19.58 -34.95 41.60
N ILE A 235 -20.28 -35.24 40.49
CA ILE A 235 -21.36 -36.27 40.46
C ILE A 235 -21.12 -37.35 39.38
N LEU A 236 -20.02 -37.32 38.61
CA LEU A 236 -19.83 -38.25 37.49
C LEU A 236 -18.59 -39.16 37.60
N LEU A 237 -18.19 -39.54 38.81
CA LEU A 237 -17.16 -40.57 39.01
C LEU A 237 -17.45 -41.54 40.16
N ASP A 238 -18.73 -41.86 40.45
CA ASP A 238 -19.01 -42.86 41.49
C ASP A 238 -20.15 -43.85 41.22
N GLU A 239 -20.52 -44.10 39.96
CA GLU A 239 -21.39 -45.23 39.64
C GLU A 239 -20.98 -45.91 38.33
N MET A 240 -20.11 -46.92 38.45
CA MET A 240 -20.31 -48.29 37.96
C MET A 240 -18.98 -49.03 37.86
N GLY A 241 -18.72 -49.91 38.84
CA GLY A 241 -17.71 -50.96 38.69
C GLY A 241 -17.25 -51.56 40.01
N GLY A 242 -17.86 -52.68 40.42
CA GLY A 242 -17.16 -53.67 41.25
C GLY A 242 -17.94 -54.20 42.43
N HIS A 243 -18.67 -55.29 42.18
CA HIS A 243 -19.07 -56.26 43.20
C HIS A 243 -17.82 -56.86 43.87
N ASP A 244 -17.91 -57.01 45.19
CA ASP A 244 -17.31 -58.01 46.09
C ASP A 244 -15.90 -58.53 45.80
N SER A 245 -14.96 -58.19 46.68
CA SER A 245 -14.07 -59.15 47.37
C SER A 245 -13.04 -58.45 48.25
N GLU A 246 -13.12 -58.63 49.58
CA GLU A 246 -11.95 -58.73 50.46
C GLU A 246 -12.22 -59.80 51.52
N ASP A 247 -11.53 -60.94 51.37
CA ASP A 247 -11.12 -61.81 52.48
C ASP A 247 -9.80 -61.26 53.02
N GLU A 248 -9.71 -61.14 54.35
CA GLU A 248 -8.49 -60.82 55.09
C GLU A 248 -7.44 -61.95 54.98
N ALA A 249 -6.16 -61.58 54.80
CA ALA A 249 -5.03 -62.12 55.59
C ALA A 249 -3.67 -61.52 55.19
N ASN A 250 -3.04 -60.89 56.19
CA ASN A 250 -1.61 -60.81 56.54
C ASN A 250 -0.53 -61.33 55.57
N GLU A 251 0.55 -60.56 55.40
CA GLU A 251 1.83 -60.78 56.14
C GLU A 251 2.90 -59.70 55.82
N ASP A 252 3.43 -59.12 56.90
CA ASP A 252 4.82 -58.70 57.18
C ASP A 252 5.81 -58.49 56.00
N ASP A 253 6.51 -57.35 55.94
CA ASP A 253 7.65 -57.06 56.85
C ASP A 253 8.40 -55.73 56.51
N ARG A 254 8.70 -54.97 57.57
CA ARG A 254 9.77 -53.95 57.78
C ARG A 254 9.74 -52.51 57.21
N MET A 255 9.37 -51.62 58.14
CA MET A 255 9.73 -50.21 58.43
C MET A 255 11.27 -49.92 58.45
N PRO A 256 11.82 -48.66 58.65
CA PRO A 256 11.18 -47.47 59.24
C PRO A 256 11.55 -46.04 58.76
N ALA A 257 10.59 -45.14 59.04
CA ALA A 257 10.72 -43.81 59.66
C ALA A 257 11.69 -42.74 59.12
N SER A 258 11.10 -41.62 58.69
CA SER A 258 11.21 -40.35 59.45
C SER A 258 10.01 -39.43 59.17
N GLN A 259 9.36 -39.00 60.25
CA GLN A 259 8.28 -38.00 60.31
C GLN A 259 8.88 -36.55 60.31
N PRO A 260 8.15 -35.48 60.69
CA PRO A 260 7.27 -34.68 59.84
C PRO A 260 7.67 -33.18 59.84
N SER A 261 7.37 -32.43 58.79
CA SER A 261 7.31 -30.95 58.85
C SER A 261 6.33 -30.45 57.81
N GLN A 262 5.13 -30.06 58.25
CA GLN A 262 4.64 -28.68 58.34
C GLN A 262 4.27 -28.04 56.98
N PRO A 263 3.18 -27.25 56.93
CA PRO A 263 2.67 -26.68 55.70
C PRO A 263 3.61 -25.55 55.25
N GLU A 264 4.55 -25.86 54.36
CA GLU A 264 5.41 -24.85 53.75
C GLU A 264 4.61 -24.04 52.73
N THR A 265 4.05 -22.96 53.26
CA THR A 265 3.88 -21.66 52.64
C THR A 265 3.01 -21.61 51.38
N ALA A 266 1.97 -20.78 51.49
CA ALA A 266 1.44 -19.99 50.39
C ALA A 266 2.60 -19.36 49.60
N GLN A 267 3.10 -20.11 48.62
CA GLN A 267 4.15 -19.67 47.74
C GLN A 267 3.50 -18.60 46.88
N LYS A 268 3.81 -17.33 47.21
CA LYS A 268 3.50 -16.14 46.42
C LYS A 268 3.62 -16.51 44.94
N LYS A 269 2.48 -16.79 44.29
CA LYS A 269 2.46 -17.02 42.84
C LYS A 269 2.92 -15.70 42.24
N SER A 270 4.13 -15.73 41.70
CA SER A 270 4.74 -14.63 40.97
C SER A 270 3.68 -14.02 40.04
N MET A 271 3.51 -12.70 40.14
CA MET A 271 2.62 -11.89 39.29
C MET A 271 2.96 -12.02 37.78
N PHE A 272 4.08 -12.65 37.46
CA PHE A 272 4.45 -13.07 36.12
C PHE A 272 4.15 -14.54 35.93
N ALA A 273 3.20 -14.84 35.03
CA ALA A 273 2.96 -16.17 34.51
C ALA A 273 4.29 -16.81 34.06
N THR A 274 4.54 -18.04 34.51
CA THR A 274 5.78 -18.76 34.26
C THR A 274 5.85 -19.14 32.77
N ILE A 275 6.46 -18.30 31.92
CA ILE A 275 6.61 -18.54 30.47
C ILE A 275 7.30 -19.88 30.24
N SER A 276 6.68 -20.77 29.46
CA SER A 276 7.21 -22.10 29.18
C SER A 276 8.59 -22.06 28.50
N LYS A 277 9.44 -23.08 28.73
CA LYS A 277 10.80 -23.12 28.17
C LYS A 277 10.81 -23.08 26.64
N GLU A 278 9.81 -23.69 26.01
CA GLU A 278 9.63 -23.73 24.55
C GLU A 278 9.32 -22.34 23.97
N THR A 279 8.30 -21.66 24.49
CA THR A 279 7.94 -20.30 24.08
C THR A 279 9.08 -19.32 24.35
N ARG A 280 9.77 -19.46 25.48
CA ARG A 280 10.88 -18.58 25.89
C ARG A 280 12.05 -18.59 24.90
N HIS A 281 12.43 -19.76 24.39
CA HIS A 281 13.54 -19.86 23.43
C HIS A 281 13.20 -19.17 22.10
N ILE A 282 11.96 -19.28 21.62
CA ILE A 282 11.53 -18.60 20.40
C ILE A 282 11.47 -17.09 20.64
N MET A 283 10.94 -16.68 21.80
CA MET A 283 10.82 -15.28 22.16
C MET A 283 12.16 -14.59 22.39
N TYR A 284 13.19 -15.25 22.92
CA TYR A 284 14.52 -14.61 23.04
C TYR A 284 15.11 -14.20 21.67
N LYS A 285 14.96 -15.06 20.65
CA LYS A 285 15.38 -14.73 19.28
C LYS A 285 14.57 -13.55 18.72
N LEU A 286 13.25 -13.57 18.94
CA LEU A 286 12.37 -12.53 18.45
C LEU A 286 12.59 -11.19 19.18
N TRP A 287 12.76 -11.19 20.50
CA TRP A 287 13.03 -10.00 21.30
C TRP A 287 14.34 -9.34 20.93
N PHE A 288 15.40 -10.12 20.69
CA PHE A 288 16.66 -9.56 20.21
C PHE A 288 16.46 -8.80 18.89
N LEU A 289 15.78 -9.41 17.92
CA LEU A 289 15.45 -8.77 16.64
C LEU A 289 14.57 -7.52 16.84
N LEU A 290 13.55 -7.59 17.68
CA LEU A 290 12.64 -6.47 17.95
C LEU A 290 13.33 -5.30 18.65
N VAL A 291 14.28 -5.56 19.55
CA VAL A 291 15.11 -4.52 20.18
C VAL A 291 15.91 -3.76 19.12
N VAL A 292 16.50 -4.46 18.14
CA VAL A 292 17.24 -3.84 17.03
C VAL A 292 16.35 -2.96 16.15
N ASP A 293 15.17 -3.45 15.74
CA ASP A 293 14.19 -2.66 14.98
C ASP A 293 13.77 -1.39 15.73
N SER A 294 13.53 -1.53 17.03
CA SER A 294 13.03 -0.43 17.86
C SER A 294 14.06 0.64 18.12
N LEU A 295 15.30 0.24 18.38
CA LEU A 295 16.43 1.16 18.48
C LEU A 295 16.56 1.98 17.19
N ALA A 296 16.48 1.31 16.03
CA ALA A 296 16.56 1.97 14.74
C ALA A 296 15.37 2.92 14.48
N ASP A 297 14.14 2.52 14.83
CA ASP A 297 12.97 3.40 14.79
C ASP A 297 13.15 4.64 15.67
N GLY A 298 13.66 4.42 16.89
CA GLY A 298 13.94 5.47 17.87
C GLY A 298 15.06 6.42 17.45
N MET A 299 16.01 5.99 16.61
CA MET A 299 17.04 6.87 16.07
C MET A 299 16.47 7.85 15.04
N CYS A 300 15.44 7.45 14.29
CA CYS A 300 14.87 8.27 13.22
C CYS A 300 13.36 8.48 13.40
N PRO A 301 12.87 9.02 14.54
CA PRO A 301 11.46 9.35 14.73
C PRO A 301 11.05 10.46 13.77
N TYR A 302 9.75 10.62 13.53
CA TYR A 302 9.26 11.63 12.59
C TYR A 302 9.66 13.05 12.99
N SER A 303 9.67 13.38 14.29
CA SER A 303 10.11 14.68 14.79
C SER A 303 11.57 15.00 14.44
N LEU A 304 12.51 14.08 14.69
CA LEU A 304 13.91 14.26 14.31
C LEU A 304 14.12 14.17 12.78
N THR A 305 13.29 13.42 12.07
CA THR A 305 13.35 13.35 10.60
C THR A 305 12.96 14.69 9.97
N VAL A 306 11.91 15.32 10.49
CA VAL A 306 11.51 16.68 10.10
C VAL A 306 12.59 17.68 10.46
N TYR A 307 13.16 17.59 11.67
CA TYR A 307 14.25 18.47 12.10
C TYR A 307 15.46 18.38 11.17
N TYR A 308 15.86 17.16 10.78
CA TYR A 308 16.91 16.95 9.79
C TYR A 308 16.56 17.54 8.42
N MET A 309 15.31 17.40 7.95
CA MET A 309 14.88 17.98 6.67
C MET A 309 14.93 19.50 6.68
N ASP A 310 14.55 20.12 7.80
CA ASP A 310 14.58 21.57 7.99
C ASP A 310 16.02 22.11 7.96
N GLY A 311 16.94 21.46 8.67
CA GLY A 311 18.35 21.84 8.65
C GLY A 311 19.08 21.52 7.33
N LYS A 312 18.62 20.50 6.59
CA LYS A 312 19.26 20.08 5.33
C LYS A 312 18.91 20.98 4.14
N PHE A 313 17.71 21.54 4.12
CA PHE A 313 17.21 22.31 2.99
C PHE A 313 16.87 23.73 3.45
N ASP A 314 17.76 24.66 3.11
CA ASP A 314 17.56 26.08 3.43
C ASP A 314 16.22 26.60 2.88
N ASN A 315 15.46 27.31 3.73
CA ASN A 315 14.20 27.99 3.41
C ASN A 315 12.97 27.09 3.10
N ILE A 316 12.86 25.89 3.69
CA ILE A 316 11.57 25.18 3.70
C ILE A 316 10.59 25.92 4.63
N ARG A 317 9.39 26.22 4.13
CA ARG A 317 8.28 26.74 4.96
C ARG A 317 7.80 25.67 5.93
N LYS A 318 7.49 26.06 7.17
CA LYS A 318 7.02 25.11 8.20
C LYS A 318 5.69 24.48 7.80
N SER A 319 4.86 25.20 7.06
CA SER A 319 3.64 24.65 6.45
C SER A 319 3.94 23.49 5.50
N THR A 320 5.01 23.56 4.70
CA THR A 320 5.37 22.49 3.76
C THR A 320 5.88 21.24 4.48
N LEU A 321 6.62 21.39 5.59
CA LEU A 321 6.95 20.25 6.46
C LEU A 321 5.69 19.61 7.06
N GLY A 322 4.72 20.46 7.44
CA GLY A 322 3.37 20.02 7.85
C GLY A 322 2.67 19.21 6.75
N ASP A 323 2.61 19.73 5.52
CA ASP A 323 1.98 19.07 4.37
C ASP A 323 2.61 17.69 4.10
N ILE A 324 3.95 17.60 4.16
CA ILE A 324 4.70 16.36 3.98
C ILE A 324 4.36 15.36 5.08
N LEU A 325 4.45 15.76 6.35
CA LEU A 325 4.22 14.84 7.46
C LEU A 325 2.74 14.44 7.58
N SER A 326 1.80 15.33 7.27
CA SER A 326 0.36 15.03 7.15
C SER A 326 0.10 13.98 6.06
N SER A 327 0.65 14.19 4.86
CA SER A 327 0.54 13.23 3.75
C SER A 327 1.13 11.86 4.11
N ALA A 328 2.23 11.84 4.87
CA ALA A 328 2.85 10.61 5.36
C ALA A 328 1.94 9.85 6.34
N TYR A 329 1.29 10.54 7.28
CA TYR A 329 0.32 9.93 8.20
C TYR A 329 -0.93 9.41 7.48
N ILE A 330 -1.45 10.12 6.48
CA ILE A 330 -2.56 9.64 5.63
C ILE A 330 -2.14 8.37 4.89
N LEU A 331 -0.97 8.39 4.26
CA LEU A 331 -0.45 7.23 3.53
C LEU A 331 -0.28 6.02 4.46
N SER A 332 0.28 6.23 5.65
CA SER A 332 0.37 5.20 6.68
C SER A 332 -0.99 4.65 7.08
N SER A 333 -1.99 5.52 7.29
CA SER A 333 -3.34 5.10 7.67
C SER A 333 -3.97 4.19 6.61
N VAL A 334 -3.78 4.51 5.33
CA VAL A 334 -4.25 3.69 4.21
C VAL A 334 -3.53 2.35 4.21
N SER A 335 -2.21 2.34 4.38
CA SER A 335 -1.39 1.13 4.38
C SER A 335 -1.71 0.17 5.52
N THR A 336 -1.99 0.66 6.73
CA THR A 336 -2.33 -0.18 7.88
C THR A 336 -3.63 -0.98 7.65
N ILE A 337 -4.60 -0.42 6.92
CA ILE A 337 -5.83 -1.13 6.54
C ILE A 337 -5.53 -2.36 5.66
N PHE A 338 -4.53 -2.27 4.78
CA PHE A 338 -4.15 -3.36 3.88
C PHE A 338 -3.20 -4.40 4.50
N ALA A 339 -2.62 -4.11 5.67
CA ALA A 339 -1.65 -4.98 6.33
C ALA A 339 -2.21 -6.38 6.62
N GLY A 340 -3.43 -6.47 7.17
CA GLY A 340 -4.07 -7.74 7.53
C GLY A 340 -4.36 -8.64 6.32
N PRO A 341 -5.07 -8.14 5.28
CA PRO A 341 -5.30 -8.90 4.04
C PRO A 341 -4.01 -9.37 3.37
N LEU A 342 -2.97 -8.53 3.33
CA LEU A 342 -1.67 -8.90 2.76
C LEU A 342 -1.00 -10.03 3.54
N ALA A 343 -1.09 -9.99 4.88
CA ALA A 343 -0.56 -11.02 5.80
C ALA A 343 -1.18 -12.40 5.55
N ARG A 344 -2.49 -12.45 5.27
CA ARG A 344 -3.19 -13.69 4.95
C ARG A 344 -2.73 -14.30 3.63
N ARG A 345 -2.30 -13.48 2.66
CA ARG A 345 -1.91 -13.92 1.30
C ARG A 345 -0.45 -14.31 1.17
N LEU A 346 0.45 -13.51 1.73
CA LEU A 346 1.90 -13.74 1.62
C LEU A 346 2.47 -14.55 2.79
N GLY A 347 1.70 -14.68 3.88
CA GLY A 347 2.16 -15.20 5.17
C GLY A 347 2.65 -14.08 6.10
N LEU A 348 2.54 -14.29 7.41
CA LEU A 348 2.83 -13.28 8.44
C LEU A 348 4.27 -12.75 8.34
N ILE A 349 5.26 -13.65 8.29
CA ILE A 349 6.68 -13.28 8.27
C ILE A 349 7.08 -12.63 6.95
N ASN A 350 6.69 -13.22 5.82
CA ASN A 350 6.98 -12.64 4.51
C ASN A 350 6.38 -11.24 4.38
N THR A 351 5.17 -11.02 4.91
CA THR A 351 4.54 -9.69 4.88
C THR A 351 5.31 -8.68 5.72
N MET A 352 5.77 -9.06 6.92
CA MET A 352 6.62 -8.19 7.74
C MET A 352 7.90 -7.81 6.98
N VAL A 353 8.62 -8.79 6.44
CA VAL A 353 9.93 -8.57 5.79
C VAL A 353 9.80 -7.80 4.48
N PHE A 354 8.90 -8.20 3.57
CA PHE A 354 8.79 -7.56 2.25
C PHE A 354 8.19 -6.15 2.31
N THR A 355 7.48 -5.79 3.37
CA THR A 355 7.02 -4.42 3.59
C THR A 355 8.09 -3.59 4.31
N HIS A 356 8.83 -4.15 5.27
CA HIS A 356 9.88 -3.40 5.95
C HIS A 356 11.10 -3.15 5.07
N LEU A 357 11.54 -4.10 4.23
CA LEU A 357 12.77 -3.95 3.45
C LEU A 357 12.81 -2.68 2.57
N PRO A 358 11.74 -2.34 1.80
CA PRO A 358 11.70 -1.07 1.07
C PRO A 358 11.73 0.16 1.99
N SER A 359 11.01 0.13 3.11
CA SER A 359 11.01 1.20 4.11
C SER A 359 12.40 1.40 4.72
N SER A 360 13.06 0.32 5.12
CA SER A 360 14.42 0.27 5.67
C SER A 360 15.44 0.82 4.66
N ALA A 361 15.32 0.43 3.39
CA ALA A 361 16.13 0.99 2.31
C ALA A 361 15.88 2.50 2.12
N ALA A 362 14.63 2.96 2.23
CA ALA A 362 14.33 4.39 2.15
C ALA A 362 14.96 5.20 3.28
N VAL A 363 14.97 4.67 4.51
CA VAL A 363 15.67 5.28 5.65
C VAL A 363 17.18 5.33 5.38
N LEU A 364 17.77 4.23 4.90
CA LEU A 364 19.19 4.14 4.58
C LEU A 364 19.63 5.18 3.54
N PHE A 365 18.85 5.35 2.46
CA PHE A 365 19.15 6.30 1.38
C PHE A 365 18.65 7.73 1.65
N PHE A 366 17.93 7.96 2.75
CA PHE A 366 17.37 9.26 3.11
C PHE A 366 18.39 10.41 3.09
N PRO A 367 19.62 10.23 3.63
CA PRO A 367 20.62 11.30 3.61
C PRO A 367 21.23 11.57 2.24
N VAL A 368 21.28 10.56 1.36
CA VAL A 368 21.90 10.67 0.02
C VAL A 368 21.08 11.57 -0.92
N ALA A 369 19.79 11.74 -0.64
CA ALA A 369 18.90 12.56 -1.46
C ALA A 369 19.28 14.05 -1.42
N GLN A 370 19.79 14.57 -2.55
CA GLN A 370 20.25 15.97 -2.66
C GLN A 370 19.12 16.99 -2.91
N GLY A 371 17.90 16.52 -3.20
CA GLY A 371 16.76 17.40 -3.50
C GLY A 371 15.54 17.02 -2.68
N ILE A 372 14.75 18.03 -2.31
CA ILE A 372 13.56 17.90 -1.46
C ILE A 372 12.58 16.85 -2.00
N VAL A 373 12.37 16.80 -3.32
CA VAL A 373 11.44 15.85 -3.96
C VAL A 373 11.85 14.40 -3.70
N LEU A 374 13.14 14.08 -3.84
CA LEU A 374 13.64 12.72 -3.59
C LEU A 374 13.55 12.38 -2.09
N THR A 375 13.86 13.33 -1.21
CA THR A 375 13.70 13.16 0.24
C THR A 375 12.24 12.88 0.62
N VAL A 376 11.29 13.62 0.04
CA VAL A 376 9.85 13.40 0.26
C VAL A 376 9.40 12.05 -0.27
N ILE A 377 9.87 11.63 -1.46
CA ILE A 377 9.56 10.30 -2.00
C ILE A 377 10.08 9.19 -1.06
N LEU A 378 11.31 9.30 -0.57
CA LEU A 378 11.86 8.35 0.40
C LEU A 378 11.09 8.38 1.72
N PHE A 379 10.69 9.57 2.19
CA PHE A 379 9.86 9.71 3.39
C PHE A 379 8.51 9.04 3.24
N PHE A 380 7.84 9.21 2.09
CA PHE A 380 6.55 8.57 1.79
C PHE A 380 6.69 7.07 1.60
N LEU A 381 7.77 6.61 0.96
CA LEU A 381 8.05 5.17 0.85
C LEU A 381 8.24 4.56 2.25
N ARG A 382 9.00 5.22 3.12
CA ARG A 382 9.08 4.85 4.53
C ARG A 382 7.69 4.82 5.16
N ALA A 383 6.95 5.93 5.17
CA ALA A 383 5.67 6.04 5.85
C ALA A 383 4.61 5.03 5.36
N GLY A 384 4.58 4.78 4.05
CA GLY A 384 3.63 3.86 3.43
C GLY A 384 3.90 2.39 3.76
N PHE A 385 5.15 1.97 3.95
CA PHE A 385 5.43 0.56 4.20
C PHE A 385 5.77 0.24 5.67
N ASN A 386 6.28 1.21 6.43
CA ASN A 386 6.79 0.99 7.78
C ASN A 386 5.75 0.44 8.76
N ASN A 387 4.49 0.87 8.63
CA ASN A 387 3.42 0.54 9.59
C ASN A 387 2.60 -0.69 9.16
N MET A 388 3.00 -1.39 8.09
CA MET A 388 2.30 -2.58 7.60
C MET A 388 2.64 -3.86 8.37
N ASP A 389 3.63 -3.82 9.26
CA ASP A 389 4.05 -4.96 10.09
C ASP A 389 3.26 -5.10 11.39
N GLN A 390 2.59 -4.05 11.86
CA GLN A 390 1.99 -4.03 13.20
C GLN A 390 1.00 -5.19 13.39
N ALA A 391 0.08 -5.37 12.43
CA ALA A 391 -0.89 -6.45 12.44
C ALA A 391 -0.25 -7.85 12.23
N PRO A 392 0.59 -8.07 11.20
CA PRO A 392 1.32 -9.32 11.03
C PRO A 392 2.17 -9.74 12.24
N ARG A 393 2.86 -8.80 12.90
CA ARG A 393 3.72 -9.03 14.06
C ARG A 393 2.92 -9.49 15.27
N ALA A 394 1.81 -8.81 15.56
CA ALA A 394 0.92 -9.20 16.64
C ALA A 394 0.32 -10.59 16.39
N ALA A 395 -0.12 -10.86 15.16
CA ALA A 395 -0.63 -12.17 14.77
C ALA A 395 0.45 -13.27 14.86
N PHE A 396 1.70 -12.96 14.50
CA PHE A 396 2.82 -13.90 14.58
C PHE A 396 3.14 -14.27 16.04
N ILE A 397 3.22 -13.28 16.93
CA ILE A 397 3.43 -13.53 18.37
C ILE A 397 2.26 -14.36 18.92
N ALA A 398 1.02 -14.03 18.57
CA ALA A 398 -0.15 -14.80 18.99
C ALA A 398 -0.12 -16.26 18.48
N ALA A 399 0.36 -16.51 17.27
CA ALA A 399 0.44 -17.85 16.68
C ALA A 399 1.53 -18.75 17.30
N VAL A 400 2.56 -18.15 17.90
CA VAL A 400 3.74 -18.84 18.45
C VAL A 400 3.68 -18.96 19.98
N VAL A 401 2.87 -18.12 20.64
CA VAL A 401 2.75 -18.07 22.10
C VAL A 401 1.46 -18.72 22.57
N LYS A 402 1.55 -19.53 23.63
CA LYS A 402 0.40 -20.20 24.26
C LYS A 402 -0.62 -19.20 24.80
N PRO A 403 -1.94 -19.44 24.68
CA PRO A 403 -2.98 -18.50 25.07
C PRO A 403 -2.83 -17.92 26.49
N GLU A 404 -2.40 -18.74 27.44
CA GLU A 404 -2.22 -18.37 28.86
C GLU A 404 -1.03 -17.43 29.08
N GLU A 405 -0.06 -17.43 28.15
CA GLU A 405 1.19 -16.67 28.22
C GLU A 405 1.18 -15.43 27.30
N ARG A 406 0.21 -15.30 26.36
CA ARG A 406 0.14 -14.24 25.33
C ARG A 406 0.20 -12.83 25.92
N THR A 407 -0.59 -12.56 26.96
CA THR A 407 -0.65 -11.22 27.59
C THR A 407 0.70 -10.84 28.22
N ALA A 408 1.35 -11.76 28.94
CA ALA A 408 2.65 -11.52 29.55
C ALA A 408 3.73 -11.30 28.49
N VAL A 409 3.76 -12.13 27.44
CA VAL A 409 4.73 -12.01 26.35
C VAL A 409 4.55 -10.72 25.57
N MET A 410 3.31 -10.32 25.25
CA MET A 410 3.04 -9.05 24.56
C MET A 410 3.45 -7.84 25.41
N GLY A 411 3.20 -7.87 26.72
CA GLY A 411 3.63 -6.84 27.67
C GLY A 411 5.15 -6.68 27.71
N ILE A 412 5.89 -7.78 27.89
CA ILE A 412 7.37 -7.78 27.89
C ILE A 412 7.90 -7.30 26.53
N THR A 413 7.30 -7.78 25.43
CA THR A 413 7.68 -7.38 24.08
C THR A 413 7.54 -5.87 23.91
N SER A 414 6.42 -5.29 24.31
CA SER A 414 6.19 -3.85 24.22
C SER A 414 7.16 -3.06 25.09
N MET A 415 7.40 -3.50 26.33
CA MET A 415 8.34 -2.84 27.24
C MET A 415 9.77 -2.82 26.66
N LEU A 416 10.26 -3.96 26.16
CA LEU A 416 11.57 -4.05 25.53
C LEU A 416 11.66 -3.18 24.28
N ARG A 417 10.60 -3.17 23.46
CA ARG A 417 10.48 -2.35 22.26
C ARG A 417 10.63 -0.87 22.60
N THR A 418 9.85 -0.39 23.56
CA THR A 418 9.86 1.03 23.96
C THR A 418 11.18 1.42 24.63
N LEU A 419 11.73 0.57 25.51
CA LEU A 419 13.02 0.86 26.16
C LEU A 419 14.17 0.94 25.14
N ALA A 420 14.20 0.03 24.16
CA ALA A 420 15.18 0.07 23.08
C ALA A 420 15.02 1.30 22.19
N GLY A 421 13.78 1.65 21.84
CA GLY A 421 13.49 2.86 21.07
C GLY A 421 13.81 4.15 21.81
N ALA A 422 13.72 4.17 23.14
CA ALA A 422 14.03 5.35 23.96
C ALA A 422 15.51 5.74 23.88
N ALA A 423 16.44 4.81 23.66
CA ALA A 423 17.86 5.13 23.52
C ALA A 423 18.19 5.84 22.19
N GLY A 424 17.36 5.64 21.16
CA GLY A 424 17.62 6.13 19.81
C GLY A 424 17.74 7.65 19.69
N PRO A 425 16.83 8.48 20.23
CA PRO A 425 16.89 9.93 20.09
C PRO A 425 18.16 10.56 20.67
N SER A 426 18.65 10.09 21.82
CA SER A 426 19.93 10.54 22.38
C SER A 426 21.11 10.22 21.48
N VAL A 427 21.17 9.01 20.91
CA VAL A 427 22.22 8.64 19.95
C VAL A 427 22.17 9.58 18.74
N THR A 428 20.98 9.87 18.23
CA THR A 428 20.81 10.79 17.10
C THR A 428 21.15 12.23 17.46
N GLY A 429 20.79 12.71 18.65
CA GLY A 429 21.14 14.04 19.14
C GLY A 429 22.65 14.25 19.28
N LEU A 430 23.36 13.26 19.82
CA LEU A 430 24.83 13.27 19.89
C LEU A 430 25.49 13.30 18.50
N LEU A 431 24.94 12.52 17.55
CA LEU A 431 25.42 12.54 16.17
C LEU A 431 25.11 13.86 15.46
N ALA A 432 23.95 14.46 15.74
CA ALA A 432 23.56 15.76 15.21
C ALA A 432 24.48 16.88 15.72
N GLY A 433 24.76 16.94 17.02
CA GLY A 433 25.69 17.92 17.61
C GLY A 433 27.14 17.82 17.11
N SER A 434 27.52 16.69 16.51
CA SER A 434 28.83 16.46 15.88
C SER A 434 28.84 16.68 14.35
N ASP A 435 27.85 17.38 13.78
CA ASP A 435 27.62 17.56 12.33
C ASP A 435 27.50 16.23 11.54
N ARG A 436 27.11 15.15 12.22
CA ARG A 436 27.04 13.79 11.68
C ARG A 436 25.63 13.21 11.73
N PHE A 437 24.61 14.06 11.72
CA PHE A 437 23.20 13.67 11.79
C PHE A 437 22.86 12.60 10.72
N TRP A 438 23.38 12.72 9.50
CA TRP A 438 23.14 11.75 8.43
C TRP A 438 23.51 10.29 8.79
N ILE A 439 24.47 10.07 9.70
CA ILE A 439 24.89 8.73 10.16
C ILE A 439 23.75 8.02 10.86
N ALA A 440 22.89 8.74 11.59
CA ALA A 440 21.77 8.16 12.32
C ALA A 440 20.81 7.39 11.38
N PHE A 441 20.51 7.97 10.21
CA PHE A 441 19.66 7.33 9.19
C PHE A 441 20.34 6.13 8.53
N VAL A 442 21.65 6.22 8.28
CA VAL A 442 22.40 5.11 7.69
C VAL A 442 22.44 3.92 8.65
N VAL A 443 22.80 4.17 9.92
CA VAL A 443 22.82 3.14 10.96
C VAL A 443 21.42 2.57 11.18
N ALA A 444 20.40 3.41 11.31
CA ALA A 444 19.02 2.95 11.46
C ALA A 444 18.57 2.08 10.28
N GLY A 445 18.78 2.52 9.04
CA GLY A 445 18.43 1.75 7.85
C GLY A 445 19.17 0.41 7.78
N SER A 446 20.47 0.39 8.09
CA SER A 446 21.27 -0.85 8.15
C SER A 446 20.80 -1.81 9.25
N LEU A 447 20.50 -1.30 10.45
CA LEU A 447 19.97 -2.11 11.56
C LEU A 447 18.62 -2.74 11.19
N ARG A 448 17.74 -2.01 10.51
CA ARG A 448 16.43 -2.54 10.09
C ARG A 448 16.53 -3.56 8.97
N ILE A 449 17.37 -3.33 7.96
CA ILE A 449 17.64 -4.36 6.94
C ILE A 449 18.20 -5.63 7.62
N SER A 450 19.08 -5.47 8.61
CA SER A 450 19.63 -6.62 9.37
C SER A 450 18.55 -7.35 10.15
N TYR A 451 17.63 -6.61 10.78
CA TYR A 451 16.43 -7.15 11.43
C TYR A 451 15.55 -7.93 10.45
N ASP A 452 15.22 -7.34 9.30
CA ASP A 452 14.35 -7.92 8.27
C ASP A 452 14.94 -9.24 7.74
N LEU A 453 16.23 -9.24 7.40
CA LEU A 453 16.94 -10.43 6.94
C LEU A 453 17.05 -11.49 8.05
N GLY A 454 17.27 -11.07 9.30
CA GLY A 454 17.32 -11.95 10.46
C GLY A 454 15.96 -12.61 10.74
N LEU A 455 14.87 -11.85 10.65
CA LEU A 455 13.51 -12.35 10.81
C LEU A 455 13.18 -13.37 9.72
N TRP A 456 13.53 -13.06 8.46
CA TRP A 456 13.35 -13.98 7.34
C TRP A 456 14.16 -15.27 7.55
N ALA A 457 15.46 -15.17 7.80
CA ALA A 457 16.34 -16.33 7.92
C ALA A 457 15.97 -17.26 9.10
N LEU A 458 15.60 -16.69 10.25
CA LEU A 458 15.32 -17.47 11.45
C LEU A 458 13.91 -18.06 11.49
N PHE A 459 12.93 -17.44 10.80
CA PHE A 459 11.52 -17.77 10.99
C PHE A 459 10.77 -18.20 9.73
N VAL A 460 11.30 -18.03 8.50
CA VAL A 460 10.56 -18.31 7.25
C VAL A 460 10.00 -19.74 7.15
N ASN A 461 10.67 -20.73 7.75
CA ASN A 461 10.26 -22.15 7.73
C ASN A 461 9.58 -22.61 9.02
N MET A 462 9.22 -21.70 9.93
CA MET A 462 8.60 -22.06 11.19
C MET A 462 7.14 -22.47 10.98
N LYS A 463 6.76 -23.65 11.48
CA LYS A 463 5.36 -24.08 11.49
C LYS A 463 4.59 -23.21 12.47
N LEU A 464 3.62 -22.45 11.96
CA LEU A 464 2.69 -21.63 12.74
C LEU A 464 1.57 -22.54 13.31
N TYR A 465 1.02 -22.21 14.48
CA TYR A 465 -0.11 -22.91 15.13
C TYR A 465 0.16 -24.26 15.82
N THR A 466 1.40 -24.55 16.23
CA THR A 466 1.76 -25.81 16.90
C THR A 466 0.97 -26.10 18.21
N HIS A 467 0.37 -25.07 18.81
CA HIS A 467 -0.35 -25.20 20.10
C HIS A 467 -1.88 -25.19 19.98
N GLU A 468 -2.47 -24.84 18.83
CA GLU A 468 -3.93 -24.81 18.66
C GLU A 468 -4.51 -26.19 18.25
N GLU A 469 -3.73 -27.04 17.57
CA GLU A 469 -4.14 -28.41 17.21
C GLU A 469 -4.39 -29.33 18.44
N ASN A 470 -3.68 -29.10 19.55
CA ASN A 470 -3.76 -29.95 20.74
C ASN A 470 -4.96 -29.66 21.66
N GLY A 471 -5.67 -28.53 21.46
CA GLY A 471 -6.85 -28.15 22.25
C GLY A 471 -8.18 -28.60 21.63
N ALA A 472 -8.26 -28.59 20.30
CA ALA A 472 -9.47 -28.96 19.56
C ALA A 472 -9.85 -30.44 19.75
N GLY A 473 -8.85 -31.34 19.82
CA GLY A 473 -9.08 -32.77 20.04
C GLY A 473 -9.68 -33.12 21.41
N LYS A 474 -9.52 -32.28 22.43
CA LYS A 474 -10.12 -32.52 23.76
C LYS A 474 -11.54 -31.96 23.90
N ALA A 475 -11.83 -30.83 23.26
CA ALA A 475 -13.16 -30.23 23.27
C ALA A 475 -14.17 -31.06 22.44
N ASP A 476 -13.75 -31.61 21.30
CA ASP A 476 -14.59 -32.47 20.47
C ASP A 476 -14.86 -33.84 21.12
N THR A 477 -13.94 -34.34 21.95
CA THR A 477 -14.13 -35.60 22.69
C THR A 477 -15.15 -35.47 23.83
N ILE A 478 -15.13 -34.34 24.56
CA ILE A 478 -16.08 -34.06 25.65
C ILE A 478 -17.47 -33.71 25.10
N ALA A 479 -17.55 -33.05 23.94
CA ALA A 479 -18.80 -32.79 23.24
C ALA A 479 -19.43 -34.07 22.69
N ASN A 480 -18.65 -35.00 22.13
CA ASN A 480 -19.15 -36.29 21.67
C ASN A 480 -19.66 -37.19 22.79
N GLN A 481 -19.02 -37.17 23.97
CA GLN A 481 -19.47 -37.97 25.11
C GLN A 481 -20.79 -37.47 25.73
N ARG A 482 -21.03 -36.15 25.73
CA ARG A 482 -22.34 -35.59 26.15
C ARG A 482 -23.46 -35.91 25.15
N ASN A 483 -23.17 -35.86 23.86
CA ASN A 483 -24.18 -36.13 22.82
C ASN A 483 -24.59 -37.62 22.76
N LEU A 484 -23.68 -38.55 23.11
CA LEU A 484 -24.00 -39.98 23.17
C LEU A 484 -24.92 -40.36 24.34
N ALA A 485 -24.91 -39.61 25.44
CA ALA A 485 -25.82 -39.82 26.58
C ALA A 485 -27.24 -39.30 26.30
N ASP A 486 -27.39 -38.30 25.42
CA ASP A 486 -28.67 -37.74 25.03
C ASP A 486 -29.36 -38.52 23.89
N GLU A 487 -28.60 -39.25 23.06
CA GLU A 487 -29.13 -40.07 21.96
C GLU A 487 -29.78 -41.39 22.41
N GLU A 488 -29.39 -41.97 23.54
CA GLU A 488 -30.03 -43.19 24.07
C GLU A 488 -31.39 -42.92 24.73
N ARG A 489 -31.72 -41.66 25.05
CA ARG A 489 -32.96 -41.31 25.76
C ARG A 489 -34.16 -41.03 24.85
N ASN A 490 -33.95 -40.79 23.56
CA ASN A 490 -35.00 -40.40 22.61
C ASN A 490 -35.00 -41.29 21.35
N GLY A 491 -35.16 -42.61 21.55
CA GLY A 491 -35.50 -43.53 20.47
C GLY A 491 -36.98 -43.41 20.09
N GLY A 492 -37.30 -42.80 18.95
CA GLY A 492 -38.65 -42.83 18.40
C GLY A 492 -38.88 -42.00 17.13
N ASN A 493 -38.71 -42.66 15.98
CA ASN A 493 -39.17 -42.25 14.64
C ASN A 493 -38.56 -40.98 14.01
N THR A 494 -37.61 -41.17 13.10
CA THR A 494 -37.73 -40.76 11.68
C THR A 494 -36.52 -41.23 10.85
N MET A 495 -36.77 -42.12 9.89
CA MET A 495 -35.84 -42.39 8.79
C MET A 495 -35.93 -41.23 7.78
N ASN A 496 -34.84 -40.49 7.59
CA ASN A 496 -34.23 -40.19 6.28
C ASN A 496 -33.09 -39.16 6.41
N SER A 497 -32.01 -39.43 5.69
CA SER A 497 -30.89 -38.53 5.34
C SER A 497 -29.91 -38.13 6.45
N THR A 498 -29.01 -39.05 6.78
CA THR A 498 -27.64 -38.75 7.21
C THR A 498 -26.83 -38.19 6.05
N LEU A 499 -26.39 -36.93 6.16
CA LEU A 499 -25.10 -36.43 5.63
C LEU A 499 -24.82 -35.07 6.28
N THR A 500 -23.83 -35.09 7.16
CA THR A 500 -23.25 -33.96 7.89
C THR A 500 -22.71 -32.87 6.94
N PRO A 501 -22.71 -31.58 7.34
CA PRO A 501 -22.11 -30.53 6.55
C PRO A 501 -20.58 -30.60 6.65
N LEU A 502 -19.96 -31.03 5.55
CA LEU A 502 -18.52 -30.92 5.31
C LEU A 502 -18.06 -29.46 5.36
N GLN A 503 -16.98 -29.24 6.11
CA GLN A 503 -15.99 -28.16 6.06
C GLN A 503 -16.22 -27.02 5.06
N PHE A 504 -16.27 -25.81 5.60
CA PHE A 504 -16.22 -24.53 4.89
C PHE A 504 -14.91 -24.41 4.07
N SER A 505 -14.91 -24.90 2.83
CA SER A 505 -13.82 -24.73 1.87
C SER A 505 -13.77 -23.27 1.41
N HIS A 506 -12.63 -22.61 1.58
CA HIS A 506 -12.41 -21.24 1.16
C HIS A 506 -12.45 -21.18 -0.38
N SER A 507 -13.57 -20.77 -0.97
CA SER A 507 -13.69 -20.74 -2.44
C SER A 507 -12.70 -19.75 -3.06
N LEU A 508 -11.82 -20.23 -3.94
CA LEU A 508 -10.79 -19.43 -4.63
C LEU A 508 -11.38 -18.34 -5.54
N GLY A 509 -12.71 -18.37 -5.77
CA GLY A 509 -13.42 -17.43 -6.63
C GLY A 509 -13.39 -16.00 -6.10
N HIS A 510 -13.37 -15.80 -4.77
CA HIS A 510 -13.27 -14.45 -4.19
C HIS A 510 -11.94 -13.78 -4.51
N ASP A 511 -10.83 -14.53 -4.47
CA ASP A 511 -9.51 -14.01 -4.81
C ASP A 511 -9.40 -13.58 -6.28
N VAL A 512 -10.05 -14.33 -7.19
CA VAL A 512 -10.11 -13.98 -8.63
C VAL A 512 -10.80 -12.62 -8.82
N VAL A 513 -11.91 -12.37 -8.12
CA VAL A 513 -12.68 -11.11 -8.24
C VAL A 513 -11.90 -9.93 -7.68
N ASP A 514 -11.30 -10.07 -6.49
CA ASP A 514 -10.55 -8.99 -5.86
C ASP A 514 -9.36 -8.54 -6.72
N ILE A 515 -8.63 -9.50 -7.28
CA ILE A 515 -7.48 -9.21 -8.14
C ILE A 515 -7.92 -8.57 -9.46
N ALA A 516 -9.02 -9.06 -10.05
CA ALA A 516 -9.57 -8.46 -11.26
C ALA A 516 -10.01 -7.01 -11.03
N ILE A 517 -10.64 -6.69 -9.89
CA ILE A 517 -11.06 -5.32 -9.55
C ILE A 517 -9.85 -4.41 -9.35
N THR A 518 -8.87 -4.85 -8.55
CA THR A 518 -7.67 -4.05 -8.27
C THR A 518 -6.89 -3.74 -9.54
N MET A 519 -6.66 -4.75 -10.40
CA MET A 519 -6.01 -4.54 -11.69
C MET A 519 -6.84 -3.66 -12.61
N GLY A 520 -8.16 -3.87 -12.72
CA GLY A 520 -9.03 -3.02 -13.53
C GLY A 520 -9.00 -1.54 -13.10
N CYS A 521 -8.99 -1.25 -11.81
CA CYS A 521 -8.87 0.12 -11.30
C CYS A 521 -7.52 0.74 -11.65
N LEU A 522 -6.43 -0.01 -11.51
CA LEU A 522 -5.08 0.46 -11.86
C LEU A 522 -4.95 0.71 -13.36
N GLU A 523 -5.45 -0.19 -14.21
CA GLU A 523 -5.43 -0.05 -15.67
C GLU A 523 -6.15 1.24 -16.12
N VAL A 524 -7.37 1.47 -15.59
CA VAL A 524 -8.16 2.68 -15.88
C VAL A 524 -7.40 3.94 -15.43
N PHE A 525 -6.81 3.91 -14.23
CA PHE A 525 -6.05 5.05 -13.71
C PHE A 525 -4.86 5.41 -14.61
N PHE A 526 -4.03 4.43 -14.97
CA PHE A 526 -2.83 4.66 -15.77
C PHE A 526 -3.13 5.06 -17.21
N ILE A 527 -4.18 4.50 -17.83
CA ILE A 527 -4.54 4.88 -19.20
C ILE A 527 -5.14 6.29 -19.27
N VAL A 528 -5.94 6.69 -18.27
CA VAL A 528 -6.47 8.06 -18.17
C VAL A 528 -5.32 9.05 -18.03
N LEU A 529 -4.37 8.78 -17.13
CA LEU A 529 -3.17 9.61 -16.98
C LEU A 529 -2.34 9.69 -18.27
N TYR A 530 -2.20 8.58 -18.98
CA TYR A 530 -1.50 8.52 -20.26
C TYR A 530 -2.12 9.45 -21.30
N PHE A 531 -3.45 9.37 -21.50
CA PHE A 531 -4.15 10.22 -22.46
C PHE A 531 -4.11 11.69 -22.05
N ILE A 532 -4.31 12.01 -20.76
CA ILE A 532 -4.17 13.39 -20.25
C ILE A 532 -2.78 13.96 -20.57
N SER A 533 -1.72 13.17 -20.34
CA SER A 533 -0.35 13.54 -20.69
C SER A 533 -0.20 13.89 -22.18
N ARG A 534 -0.78 13.05 -23.04
CA ARG A 534 -0.64 13.14 -24.50
C ARG A 534 -1.48 14.24 -25.13
N PHE A 535 -2.70 14.47 -24.62
CA PHE A 535 -3.53 15.62 -24.99
C PHE A 535 -2.80 16.93 -24.70
N LYS A 536 -2.20 17.03 -23.52
CA LYS A 536 -1.47 18.24 -23.10
C LYS A 536 -0.20 18.49 -23.90
N MET A 537 0.43 17.43 -24.44
CA MET A 537 1.62 17.53 -25.29
C MET A 537 1.34 17.65 -26.79
N ARG A 538 0.07 17.62 -27.24
CA ARG A 538 -0.31 17.58 -28.67
C ARG A 538 0.38 16.45 -29.48
N THR A 539 0.66 15.31 -28.85
CA THR A 539 1.28 14.14 -29.50
C THR A 539 0.32 12.95 -29.59
N VAL A 540 -0.97 13.21 -29.83
CA VAL A 540 -2.05 12.20 -29.80
C VAL A 540 -1.97 11.25 -31.00
N ASN A 541 -1.43 11.69 -32.14
CA ASN A 541 -1.41 10.91 -33.40
C ASN A 541 -0.26 9.88 -33.49
N ALA A 542 0.29 9.46 -32.37
CA ALA A 542 1.42 8.53 -32.37
C ALA A 542 0.92 7.08 -32.38
N VAL A 543 1.58 6.21 -33.17
CA VAL A 543 1.20 4.80 -33.37
C VAL A 543 1.07 4.03 -32.05
N ASP A 544 1.88 4.38 -31.04
CA ASP A 544 1.82 3.79 -29.71
C ASP A 544 0.50 4.05 -28.96
N ALA A 545 -0.16 5.18 -29.20
CA ALA A 545 -1.45 5.53 -28.60
C ALA A 545 -2.60 4.70 -29.21
N TYR A 546 -2.55 4.45 -30.52
CA TYR A 546 -3.53 3.59 -31.20
C TYR A 546 -3.42 2.13 -30.80
N LEU A 547 -2.20 1.64 -30.52
CA LEU A 547 -1.97 0.27 -30.04
C LEU A 547 -2.37 0.07 -28.57
N LEU A 548 -2.45 1.15 -27.78
CA LEU A 548 -2.80 1.08 -26.36
C LEU A 548 -4.32 0.97 -26.14
N ILE A 549 -5.14 1.45 -27.07
CA ILE A 549 -6.61 1.29 -27.03
C ILE A 549 -7.04 -0.18 -27.08
N PRO A 550 -6.65 -0.99 -28.09
CA PRO A 550 -6.99 -2.41 -28.11
C PRO A 550 -6.35 -3.16 -26.94
N ALA A 551 -5.14 -2.77 -26.50
CA ALA A 551 -4.52 -3.34 -25.30
C ALA A 551 -5.43 -3.22 -24.07
N PHE A 552 -5.97 -2.03 -23.83
CA PHE A 552 -6.92 -1.79 -22.74
C PHE A 552 -8.23 -2.54 -22.93
N LEU A 553 -8.80 -2.55 -24.14
CA LEU A 553 -10.06 -3.26 -24.40
C LEU A 553 -9.94 -4.75 -24.12
N PHE A 554 -8.85 -5.40 -24.54
CA PHE A 554 -8.61 -6.82 -24.26
C PHE A 554 -8.32 -7.08 -22.77
N SER A 555 -7.50 -6.26 -22.11
CA SER A 555 -7.22 -6.42 -20.67
C SER A 555 -8.45 -6.19 -19.80
N PHE A 556 -9.23 -5.16 -20.12
CA PHE A 556 -10.47 -4.85 -19.40
C PHE A 556 -11.56 -5.91 -19.67
N ALA A 557 -11.60 -6.49 -20.87
CA ALA A 557 -12.47 -7.64 -21.16
C ALA A 557 -12.09 -8.87 -20.32
N LEU A 558 -10.81 -9.10 -20.03
CA LEU A 558 -10.39 -10.16 -19.09
C LEU A 558 -10.89 -9.87 -17.67
N VAL A 559 -10.88 -8.62 -17.22
CA VAL A 559 -11.45 -8.25 -15.91
C VAL A 559 -12.95 -8.54 -15.85
N ILE A 560 -13.69 -8.16 -16.90
CA ILE A 560 -15.13 -8.40 -16.99
C ILE A 560 -15.44 -9.90 -17.02
N ILE A 561 -14.69 -10.68 -17.81
CA ILE A 561 -14.95 -12.11 -17.93
C ILE A 561 -14.67 -12.85 -16.62
N CYS A 562 -13.65 -12.45 -15.84
CA CYS A 562 -13.38 -12.99 -14.52
C CYS A 562 -14.56 -12.78 -13.55
N PHE A 563 -15.17 -11.59 -13.59
CA PHE A 563 -16.36 -11.28 -12.79
C PHE A 563 -17.55 -12.17 -13.17
N ILE A 564 -17.78 -12.37 -14.47
CA ILE A 564 -18.83 -13.25 -14.99
C ILE A 564 -18.52 -14.71 -14.63
N GLY A 565 -17.25 -15.12 -14.70
CA GLY A 565 -16.77 -16.47 -14.41
C GLY A 565 -17.09 -16.91 -12.98
N VAL A 566 -16.79 -16.06 -12.01
CA VAL A 566 -17.03 -16.39 -10.59
C VAL A 566 -18.53 -16.40 -10.27
N HIS A 567 -19.29 -15.40 -10.73
CA HIS A 567 -20.71 -15.30 -10.42
C HIS A 567 -21.61 -16.27 -11.19
N SER A 568 -21.35 -16.46 -12.49
CA SER A 568 -22.22 -17.23 -13.38
C SER A 568 -21.73 -18.65 -13.65
N ALA A 569 -20.42 -18.91 -13.51
CA ALA A 569 -19.78 -20.17 -13.88
C ALA A 569 -19.17 -20.93 -12.68
N GLY A 570 -19.23 -20.37 -11.48
CA GLY A 570 -18.79 -21.05 -10.25
C GLY A 570 -17.27 -21.29 -10.19
N VAL A 571 -16.48 -20.44 -10.86
CA VAL A 571 -15.01 -20.51 -10.85
C VAL A 571 -14.47 -20.43 -9.41
N GLY A 572 -13.53 -21.32 -9.07
CA GLY A 572 -12.95 -21.40 -7.73
C GLY A 572 -13.71 -22.29 -6.73
N ARG A 573 -14.79 -22.95 -7.17
CA ARG A 573 -15.41 -24.09 -6.46
C ARG A 573 -14.91 -25.41 -7.04
N HIS A 574 -14.94 -26.48 -6.24
CA HIS A 574 -14.50 -27.80 -6.71
C HIS A 574 -15.39 -28.32 -7.83
N TRP A 575 -14.79 -28.95 -8.84
CA TRP A 575 -15.52 -29.47 -10.01
C TRP A 575 -16.69 -30.38 -9.65
N ALA A 576 -16.50 -31.24 -8.64
CA ALA A 576 -17.51 -32.17 -8.14
C ALA A 576 -18.74 -31.50 -7.52
N GLU A 577 -18.62 -30.25 -7.06
CA GLU A 577 -19.70 -29.50 -6.41
C GLU A 577 -20.56 -28.72 -7.41
N LEU A 578 -20.15 -28.63 -8.68
CA LEU A 578 -20.83 -27.86 -9.71
C LEU A 578 -21.86 -28.72 -10.43
N SER A 579 -23.11 -28.25 -10.52
CA SER A 579 -24.12 -28.92 -11.36
C SER A 579 -23.80 -28.75 -12.85
N ILE A 580 -24.27 -29.69 -13.68
CA ILE A 580 -24.06 -29.73 -15.14
C ILE A 580 -24.23 -28.36 -15.85
N PRO A 581 -25.25 -27.53 -15.58
CA PRO A 581 -25.36 -26.20 -16.19
C PRO A 581 -24.29 -25.21 -15.74
N TYR A 582 -23.75 -25.33 -14.52
CA TYR A 582 -22.59 -24.53 -14.08
C TYR A 582 -21.30 -25.03 -14.73
N GLN A 583 -21.10 -26.34 -14.89
CA GLN A 583 -19.93 -26.91 -15.57
C GLN A 583 -19.84 -26.43 -17.03
N MET A 584 -20.95 -26.45 -17.78
CA MET A 584 -20.98 -25.93 -19.15
C MET A 584 -20.68 -24.43 -19.21
N ARG A 585 -21.15 -23.63 -18.24
CA ARG A 585 -20.81 -22.19 -18.16
C ARG A 585 -19.34 -21.98 -17.81
N ASN A 586 -18.76 -22.82 -16.94
CA ASN A 586 -17.35 -22.77 -16.59
C ASN A 586 -16.46 -23.03 -17.81
N LEU A 587 -16.79 -24.04 -18.62
CA LEU A 587 -16.07 -24.29 -19.86
C LEU A 587 -16.20 -23.14 -20.88
N LYS A 588 -17.40 -22.54 -21.02
CA LYS A 588 -17.58 -21.34 -21.85
C LYS A 588 -16.74 -20.16 -21.37
N PHE A 589 -16.65 -19.97 -20.05
CA PHE A 589 -15.79 -18.95 -19.44
C PHE A 589 -14.31 -19.19 -19.78
N GLN A 590 -13.82 -20.42 -19.61
CA GLN A 590 -12.42 -20.77 -19.90
C GLN A 590 -12.08 -20.55 -21.39
N THR A 591 -12.99 -20.91 -22.31
CA THR A 591 -12.83 -20.61 -23.74
C THR A 591 -12.74 -19.11 -24.01
N GLY A 592 -13.55 -18.29 -23.33
CA GLY A 592 -13.48 -16.84 -23.49
C GLY A 592 -12.18 -16.23 -22.93
N LEU A 593 -11.69 -16.74 -21.81
CA LEU A 593 -10.42 -16.33 -21.21
C LEU A 593 -9.24 -16.64 -22.15
N GLN A 594 -9.27 -17.82 -22.77
CA GLN A 594 -8.27 -18.28 -23.73
C GLN A 594 -8.17 -17.35 -24.95
N PHE A 595 -9.31 -16.88 -25.49
CA PHE A 595 -9.35 -16.00 -26.66
C PHE A 595 -8.86 -14.56 -26.35
N LEU A 596 -9.20 -14.04 -25.17
CA LEU A 596 -8.90 -12.66 -24.78
C LEU A 596 -7.44 -12.45 -24.38
N TYR A 597 -6.81 -13.47 -23.78
CA TYR A 597 -5.45 -13.39 -23.24
C TYR A 597 -4.36 -13.04 -24.28
N PRO A 598 -4.28 -13.68 -25.46
CA PRO A 598 -3.27 -13.38 -26.48
C PRO A 598 -3.28 -11.90 -26.90
N GLY A 599 -4.47 -11.31 -27.07
CA GLY A 599 -4.63 -9.89 -27.39
C GLY A 599 -4.13 -9.00 -26.26
N ALA A 600 -4.56 -9.29 -25.03
CA ALA A 600 -4.23 -8.50 -23.84
C ALA A 600 -2.72 -8.43 -23.57
N VAL A 601 -1.95 -9.47 -23.93
CA VAL A 601 -0.50 -9.51 -23.75
C VAL A 601 0.26 -8.91 -24.94
N THR A 602 -0.22 -9.09 -26.17
CA THR A 602 0.51 -8.69 -27.38
C THR A 602 0.45 -7.19 -27.63
N PHE A 603 -0.72 -6.56 -27.49
CA PHE A 603 -0.89 -5.13 -27.81
C PHE A 603 -0.07 -4.18 -26.92
N PRO A 604 0.02 -4.35 -25.58
CA PRO A 604 0.92 -3.55 -24.75
C PRO A 604 2.39 -3.67 -25.18
N LYS A 605 2.84 -4.89 -25.50
CA LYS A 605 4.23 -5.14 -25.94
C LYS A 605 4.54 -4.46 -27.27
N LEU A 606 3.60 -4.47 -28.22
CA LEU A 606 3.71 -3.72 -29.48
C LEU A 606 3.75 -2.20 -29.25
N SER A 607 3.00 -1.68 -28.28
CA SER A 607 3.06 -0.26 -27.89
C SER A 607 4.44 0.13 -27.34
N ILE A 608 5.03 -0.69 -26.47
CA ILE A 608 6.40 -0.51 -25.94
C ILE A 608 7.43 -0.54 -27.08
N LEU A 609 7.28 -1.48 -28.01
CA LEU A 609 8.23 -1.66 -29.10
C LEU A 609 8.15 -0.55 -30.15
N SER A 610 6.94 -0.01 -30.40
CA SER A 610 6.72 1.20 -31.18
C SER A 610 7.43 2.42 -30.57
N LEU A 611 7.37 2.55 -29.23
CA LEU A 611 8.13 3.58 -28.50
C LEU A 611 9.64 3.38 -28.68
N TYR A 612 10.15 2.15 -28.63
CA TYR A 612 11.56 1.85 -28.86
C TYR A 612 12.01 2.17 -30.29
N LEU A 613 11.20 1.86 -31.30
CA LEU A 613 11.47 2.22 -32.69
C LEU A 613 11.54 3.73 -32.91
N ARG A 614 10.84 4.52 -32.08
CA ARG A 614 10.91 5.99 -32.09
C ARG A 614 12.15 6.53 -31.37
N ILE A 615 12.66 5.82 -30.35
CA ILE A 615 13.82 6.22 -29.57
C ILE A 615 15.14 5.82 -30.26
N PHE A 616 15.20 4.63 -30.85
CA PHE A 616 16.44 4.10 -31.44
C PHE A 616 16.62 4.56 -32.88
N THR A 617 17.73 5.27 -33.14
CA THR A 617 18.11 5.75 -34.47
C THR A 617 19.02 4.76 -35.22
N LYS A 618 19.76 3.91 -34.50
CA LYS A 618 20.71 2.93 -35.07
C LYS A 618 19.96 1.77 -35.77
N LYS A 619 20.35 1.45 -37.01
CA LYS A 619 19.71 0.43 -37.87
C LYS A 619 19.62 -0.96 -37.20
N GLY A 620 20.70 -1.43 -36.56
CA GLY A 620 20.73 -2.76 -35.92
C GLY A 620 19.64 -2.96 -34.85
N TYR A 621 19.48 -2.00 -33.95
CA TYR A 621 18.45 -2.06 -32.90
C TYR A 621 17.02 -1.94 -33.47
N ARG A 622 16.83 -1.22 -34.59
CA ARG A 622 15.54 -1.14 -35.27
C ARG A 622 15.17 -2.46 -35.95
N TYR A 623 16.12 -3.14 -36.62
CA TYR A 623 15.87 -4.47 -37.17
C TYR A 623 15.55 -5.51 -36.09
N ALA A 624 16.25 -5.47 -34.96
CA ALA A 624 15.94 -6.32 -33.81
C ALA A 624 14.52 -6.06 -33.28
N ALA A 625 14.11 -4.79 -33.17
CA ALA A 625 12.76 -4.43 -32.76
C ALA A 625 11.69 -4.87 -33.79
N TYR A 626 11.93 -4.71 -35.10
CA TYR A 626 11.00 -5.23 -36.12
C TYR A 626 10.88 -6.76 -36.09
N ALA A 627 11.98 -7.48 -35.84
CA ALA A 627 11.95 -8.93 -35.68
C ALA A 627 11.08 -9.37 -34.49
N ILE A 628 11.21 -8.69 -33.34
CA ILE A 628 10.37 -8.97 -32.17
C ILE A 628 8.89 -8.62 -32.46
N CYS A 629 8.61 -7.52 -33.17
CA CYS A 629 7.24 -7.18 -33.61
C CYS A 629 6.65 -8.31 -34.46
N ALA A 630 7.41 -8.81 -35.44
CA ALA A 630 6.97 -9.89 -36.31
C ALA A 630 6.66 -11.17 -35.51
N ILE A 631 7.56 -11.56 -34.59
CA ILE A 631 7.36 -12.72 -33.71
C ILE A 631 6.06 -12.56 -32.89
N LEU A 632 5.82 -11.39 -32.30
CA LEU A 632 4.62 -11.11 -31.51
C LEU A 632 3.33 -11.21 -32.33
N VAL A 633 3.29 -10.59 -33.51
CA VAL A 633 2.10 -10.62 -34.39
C VAL A 633 1.85 -12.02 -34.93
N THR A 634 2.90 -12.72 -35.36
CA THR A 634 2.80 -14.12 -35.80
C THR A 634 2.30 -15.01 -34.67
N ASN A 635 2.81 -14.85 -33.45
CA ASN A 635 2.34 -15.61 -32.29
C ASN A 635 0.87 -15.32 -32.00
N LEU A 636 0.42 -14.05 -32.04
CA LEU A 636 -0.99 -13.69 -31.84
C LEU A 636 -1.92 -14.39 -32.85
N ILE A 637 -1.57 -14.35 -34.14
CA ILE A 637 -2.39 -14.97 -35.21
C ILE A 637 -2.44 -16.49 -35.02
N ILE A 638 -1.29 -17.11 -34.76
CA ILE A 638 -1.20 -18.55 -34.51
C ILE A 638 -2.11 -18.96 -33.34
N LEU A 639 -2.07 -18.22 -32.24
CA LEU A 639 -2.86 -18.52 -31.04
C LEU A 639 -4.37 -18.43 -31.30
N TRP A 640 -4.84 -17.39 -31.98
CA TRP A 640 -6.25 -17.31 -32.35
C TRP A 640 -6.68 -18.42 -33.30
N CYS A 641 -5.84 -18.78 -34.29
CA CYS A 641 -6.12 -19.92 -35.16
C CYS A 641 -6.20 -21.24 -34.38
N PHE A 642 -5.30 -21.46 -33.42
CA PHE A 642 -5.34 -22.64 -32.56
C PHE A 642 -6.58 -22.68 -31.68
N ASP A 643 -7.02 -21.55 -31.11
CA ASP A 643 -8.21 -21.50 -30.26
C ASP A 643 -9.48 -21.98 -30.98
N PHE A 644 -9.61 -21.70 -32.29
CA PHE A 644 -10.70 -22.22 -33.13
C PHE A 644 -10.50 -23.68 -33.57
N ALA A 645 -9.25 -24.10 -33.80
CA ALA A 645 -8.91 -25.43 -34.33
C ALA A 645 -8.67 -26.51 -33.25
N MET A 646 -8.63 -26.14 -31.96
CA MET A 646 -8.21 -27.00 -30.86
C MET A 646 -9.10 -28.24 -30.64
N CYS A 647 -10.38 -28.15 -30.99
CA CYS A 647 -11.35 -29.25 -30.87
C CYS A 647 -12.18 -29.37 -32.14
N VAL A 648 -12.41 -30.60 -32.60
CA VAL A 648 -13.26 -30.90 -33.75
C VAL A 648 -14.48 -31.70 -33.28
N PRO A 649 -15.71 -31.15 -33.36
CA PRO A 649 -16.09 -29.78 -33.75
C PRO A 649 -15.81 -28.74 -32.64
N PHE A 650 -15.65 -27.45 -32.99
CA PHE A 650 -15.35 -26.35 -32.03
C PHE A 650 -16.26 -26.32 -30.80
N ARG A 651 -17.55 -26.63 -30.97
CA ARG A 651 -18.55 -26.69 -29.89
C ARG A 651 -18.23 -27.73 -28.80
N TYR A 652 -17.37 -28.69 -29.10
CA TYR A 652 -16.87 -29.70 -28.17
C TYR A 652 -15.98 -29.09 -27.06
N GLN A 653 -15.53 -27.84 -27.19
CA GLN A 653 -14.82 -27.14 -26.10
C GLN A 653 -15.68 -27.01 -24.84
N TRP A 654 -16.94 -26.59 -24.98
CA TRP A 654 -17.84 -26.38 -23.84
C TRP A 654 -19.00 -27.36 -23.73
N ASN A 655 -19.32 -28.10 -24.80
CA ASN A 655 -20.33 -29.16 -24.77
C ASN A 655 -19.68 -30.53 -24.98
N LYS A 656 -19.31 -31.17 -23.87
CA LYS A 656 -18.69 -32.50 -23.84
C LYS A 656 -19.67 -33.65 -24.12
N LEU A 657 -20.98 -33.37 -24.27
CA LEU A 657 -22.00 -34.37 -24.58
C LEU A 657 -22.04 -34.77 -26.07
N ILE A 658 -21.36 -34.01 -26.93
CA ILE A 658 -21.27 -34.27 -28.38
C ILE A 658 -20.03 -35.13 -28.64
N HIS A 659 -20.08 -36.04 -29.61
CA HIS A 659 -18.89 -36.79 -30.03
C HIS A 659 -17.88 -35.86 -30.69
N GLY A 660 -16.66 -35.85 -30.17
CA GLY A 660 -15.56 -35.00 -30.65
C GLY A 660 -14.26 -35.35 -29.93
N HIS A 661 -13.17 -34.78 -30.41
CA HIS A 661 -11.86 -34.89 -29.76
C HIS A 661 -11.21 -33.50 -29.67
N CYS A 662 -10.37 -33.30 -28.65
CA CYS A 662 -9.57 -32.11 -28.46
C CYS A 662 -8.09 -32.51 -28.37
N ILE A 663 -7.22 -31.62 -28.80
CA ILE A 663 -5.78 -31.71 -28.53
C ILE A 663 -5.53 -31.50 -27.02
N ASP A 664 -4.47 -32.08 -26.48
CA ASP A 664 -4.06 -31.90 -25.08
C ASP A 664 -3.86 -30.40 -24.77
N GLN A 665 -4.76 -29.87 -23.94
CA GLN A 665 -4.81 -28.45 -23.62
C GLN A 665 -3.64 -28.01 -22.75
N ASN A 666 -3.21 -28.86 -21.82
CA ASN A 666 -2.17 -28.54 -20.86
C ASN A 666 -0.81 -28.46 -21.57
N ALA A 667 -0.55 -29.41 -22.48
CA ALA A 667 0.62 -29.38 -23.34
C ALA A 667 0.65 -28.12 -24.21
N LEU A 668 -0.47 -27.78 -24.85
CA LEU A 668 -0.59 -26.60 -25.70
C LEU A 668 -0.28 -25.31 -24.92
N PHE A 669 -0.88 -25.10 -23.74
CA PHE A 669 -0.62 -23.90 -22.91
C PHE A 669 0.80 -23.80 -22.37
N THR A 670 1.44 -24.95 -22.08
CA THR A 670 2.83 -25.00 -21.65
C THR A 670 3.76 -24.53 -22.77
N TRP A 671 3.60 -25.07 -23.99
CA TRP A 671 4.43 -24.71 -25.14
C TRP A 671 4.24 -23.26 -25.59
N ILE A 672 3.01 -22.73 -25.50
CA ILE A 672 2.68 -21.35 -25.86
C ILE A 672 3.31 -20.31 -24.91
N SER A 673 3.55 -20.70 -23.66
CA SER A 673 4.11 -19.79 -22.66
C SER A 673 5.61 -19.50 -22.89
N ILE A 674 6.32 -20.37 -23.63
CA ILE A 674 7.76 -20.23 -23.91
C ILE A 674 8.04 -19.04 -24.86
N PRO A 675 7.41 -18.93 -26.05
CA PRO A 675 7.60 -17.76 -26.93
C PRO A 675 7.27 -16.45 -26.23
N ASN A 676 6.22 -16.42 -25.41
CA ASN A 676 5.83 -15.24 -24.65
C ASN A 676 6.96 -14.79 -23.70
N LEU A 677 7.48 -15.71 -22.89
CA LEU A 677 8.60 -15.45 -21.98
C LEU A 677 9.88 -15.00 -22.71
N VAL A 678 10.20 -15.64 -23.84
CA VAL A 678 11.37 -15.27 -24.66
C VAL A 678 11.23 -13.85 -25.19
N THR A 679 10.04 -13.45 -25.66
CA THR A 679 9.80 -12.08 -26.12
C THR A 679 9.92 -11.06 -25.00
N ASP A 680 9.58 -11.40 -23.76
CA ASP A 680 9.72 -10.49 -22.61
C ASP A 680 11.18 -10.20 -22.26
N VAL A 681 12.01 -11.24 -22.24
CA VAL A 681 13.46 -11.08 -22.04
C VAL A 681 14.07 -10.27 -23.18
N ALA A 682 13.65 -10.50 -24.42
CA ALA A 682 14.15 -9.78 -25.59
C ALA A 682 13.80 -8.27 -25.53
N ILE A 683 12.56 -7.92 -25.16
CA ILE A 683 12.12 -6.52 -25.01
C ILE A 683 12.89 -5.82 -23.89
N LEU A 684 13.18 -6.50 -22.78
CA LEU A 684 13.96 -5.92 -21.68
C LEU A 684 15.44 -5.72 -22.05
N ALA A 685 16.03 -6.66 -22.79
CA ALA A 685 17.44 -6.62 -23.14
C ALA A 685 17.75 -5.54 -24.19
N LEU A 686 16.83 -5.29 -25.12
CA LEU A 686 17.02 -4.39 -26.27
C LEU A 686 17.49 -2.95 -25.89
N PRO A 687 16.93 -2.26 -24.88
CA PRO A 687 17.36 -0.90 -24.50
C PRO A 687 18.65 -0.85 -23.66
N LEU A 688 19.05 -1.93 -22.97
CA LEU A 688 20.11 -1.88 -21.94
C LEU A 688 21.49 -1.47 -22.48
N PRO A 689 21.98 -2.02 -23.61
CA PRO A 689 23.28 -1.62 -24.15
C PRO A 689 23.33 -0.15 -24.58
N VAL A 690 22.21 0.38 -25.08
CA VAL A 690 22.09 1.78 -25.51
C VAL A 690 22.08 2.72 -24.31
N ILE A 691 21.36 2.36 -23.24
CA ILE A 691 21.31 3.13 -21.99
C ILE A 691 22.68 3.19 -21.31
N TYR A 692 23.44 2.08 -21.32
CA TYR A 692 24.76 2.02 -20.71
C TYR A 692 25.78 2.95 -21.41
N GLN A 693 25.61 3.18 -22.71
CA GLN A 693 26.47 4.06 -23.50
C GLN A 693 26.03 5.55 -23.47
N LEU A 694 24.86 5.86 -22.92
CA LEU A 694 24.30 7.22 -22.92
C LEU A 694 24.61 7.96 -21.60
N LYS A 695 25.32 9.09 -21.70
CA LYS A 695 25.54 10.03 -20.58
C LYS A 695 24.24 10.83 -20.31
N CYS A 696 23.24 10.18 -19.74
CA CYS A 696 21.93 10.80 -19.43
C CYS A 696 22.00 11.74 -18.22
N THR A 697 21.18 12.80 -18.25
CA THR A 697 20.88 13.60 -17.05
C THR A 697 20.15 12.76 -16.00
N ARG A 698 20.32 13.08 -14.71
CA ARG A 698 19.79 12.26 -13.59
C ARG A 698 18.27 12.00 -13.69
N GLY A 699 17.49 12.96 -14.21
CA GLY A 699 16.04 12.80 -14.42
C GLY A 699 15.67 11.82 -15.55
N GLN A 700 16.46 11.77 -16.62
CA GLN A 700 16.28 10.79 -17.70
C GLN A 700 16.66 9.37 -17.24
N LYS A 701 17.67 9.26 -16.37
CA LYS A 701 18.09 7.98 -15.77
C LYS A 701 17.00 7.40 -14.85
N LEU A 702 16.37 8.23 -14.00
CA LEU A 702 15.28 7.80 -13.12
C LEU A 702 14.06 7.27 -13.90
N GLY A 703 13.62 8.00 -14.94
CA GLY A 703 12.49 7.57 -15.75
C GLY A 703 12.74 6.27 -16.50
N VAL A 704 13.99 6.00 -16.90
CA VAL A 704 14.38 4.74 -17.56
C VAL A 704 14.46 3.60 -16.55
N THR A 705 14.99 3.85 -15.34
CA THR A 705 15.01 2.86 -14.26
C THR A 705 13.61 2.43 -13.85
N ILE A 706 12.66 3.36 -13.72
CA ILE A 706 11.26 3.03 -13.39
C ILE A 706 10.63 2.14 -14.48
N THR A 707 10.81 2.48 -15.77
CA THR A 707 10.29 1.65 -16.87
C THR A 707 10.93 0.25 -16.88
N VAL A 708 12.24 0.14 -16.60
CA VAL A 708 12.95 -1.15 -16.53
C VAL A 708 12.46 -1.99 -15.33
N LEU A 709 12.26 -1.38 -14.16
CA LEU A 709 11.76 -2.09 -12.96
C LEU A 709 10.34 -2.64 -13.18
N THR A 710 9.44 -1.86 -13.76
CA THR A 710 8.08 -2.32 -14.07
C THR A 710 8.10 -3.39 -15.16
N ALA A 711 8.99 -3.29 -16.16
CA ALA A 711 9.17 -4.34 -17.17
C ALA A 711 9.75 -5.65 -16.59
N SER A 712 10.66 -5.57 -15.62
CA SER A 712 11.16 -6.74 -14.88
C SER A 712 10.06 -7.43 -14.07
N PHE A 713 9.11 -6.67 -13.52
CA PHE A 713 7.94 -7.25 -12.85
C PHE A 713 7.06 -8.08 -13.81
N GLY A 714 6.89 -7.63 -15.06
CA GLY A 714 6.17 -8.39 -16.10
C GLY A 714 6.77 -9.79 -16.34
N ILE A 715 8.10 -9.89 -16.43
CA ILE A 715 8.81 -11.18 -16.57
C ILE A 715 8.53 -12.10 -15.39
N ILE A 716 8.54 -11.56 -14.16
CA ILE A 716 8.26 -12.35 -12.94
C ILE A 716 6.84 -12.92 -13.01
N THR A 717 5.86 -12.11 -13.41
CA THR A 717 4.47 -12.57 -13.55
C THR A 717 4.32 -13.67 -14.61
N ALA A 718 5.05 -13.57 -15.74
CA ALA A 718 5.06 -14.58 -16.79
C ALA A 718 5.71 -15.90 -16.34
N ILE A 719 6.81 -15.84 -15.58
CA ILE A 719 7.49 -17.03 -15.01
C ILE A 719 6.55 -17.73 -14.03
N VAL A 720 5.90 -16.99 -13.14
CA VAL A 720 4.97 -17.58 -12.17
C VAL A 720 3.79 -18.25 -12.90
N ARG A 721 3.23 -17.61 -13.93
CA ARG A 721 2.18 -18.21 -14.75
C ARG A 721 2.65 -19.51 -15.41
N PHE A 722 3.85 -19.52 -15.98
CA PHE A 722 4.46 -20.71 -16.59
C PHE A 722 4.65 -21.86 -15.59
N VAL A 723 5.19 -21.59 -14.40
CA VAL A 723 5.37 -22.60 -13.34
C VAL A 723 4.02 -23.18 -12.90
N ILE A 724 2.98 -22.35 -12.82
CA ILE A 724 1.64 -22.84 -12.46
C ILE A 724 1.10 -23.77 -13.54
N PHE A 725 1.27 -23.47 -14.83
CA PHE A 725 0.87 -24.40 -15.90
C PHE A 725 1.62 -25.74 -15.85
N LEU A 726 2.89 -25.75 -15.42
CA LEU A 726 3.67 -26.98 -15.27
C LEU A 726 3.27 -27.82 -14.05
N THR A 727 2.80 -27.18 -12.98
CA THR A 727 2.62 -27.83 -11.66
C THR A 727 1.16 -28.06 -11.28
N ALA A 728 0.22 -27.33 -11.90
CA ALA A 728 -1.18 -27.39 -11.54
C ALA A 728 -1.87 -28.63 -12.17
N PRO A 729 -2.52 -29.49 -11.37
CA PRO A 729 -3.24 -30.67 -11.88
C PRO A 729 -4.60 -30.28 -12.48
N LEU A 730 -4.61 -29.53 -13.58
CA LEU A 730 -5.83 -29.06 -14.28
C LEU A 730 -6.74 -30.22 -14.71
N ALA A 731 -6.18 -31.39 -14.99
CA ALA A 731 -6.92 -32.58 -15.37
C ALA A 731 -7.80 -33.14 -14.24
N LYS A 732 -7.48 -32.84 -12.97
CA LYS A 732 -8.21 -33.34 -11.80
C LYS A 732 -9.35 -32.42 -11.38
N ASP A 733 -9.11 -31.11 -11.39
CA ASP A 733 -10.12 -30.10 -11.05
C ASP A 733 -9.87 -28.79 -11.79
N LEU A 734 -10.53 -28.66 -12.95
CA LEU A 734 -10.38 -27.50 -13.83
C LEU A 734 -10.89 -26.21 -13.18
N SER A 735 -11.94 -26.29 -12.35
CA SER A 735 -12.58 -25.10 -11.78
C SER A 735 -11.76 -24.52 -10.62
N TYR A 736 -11.26 -25.36 -9.73
CA TYR A 736 -10.49 -24.93 -8.56
C TYR A 736 -9.05 -24.54 -8.93
N TYR A 737 -8.31 -25.39 -9.64
CA TYR A 737 -6.94 -25.07 -10.06
C TYR A 737 -6.90 -24.03 -11.18
N GLY A 738 -7.91 -24.01 -12.06
CA GLY A 738 -8.07 -23.00 -13.10
C GLY A 738 -8.24 -21.59 -12.54
N ALA A 739 -8.86 -21.41 -11.38
CA ALA A 739 -8.98 -20.09 -10.75
C ALA A 739 -7.60 -19.45 -10.45
N ARG A 740 -6.61 -20.26 -10.05
CA ARG A 740 -5.24 -19.78 -9.83
C ARG A 740 -4.57 -19.35 -11.13
N VAL A 741 -4.79 -20.09 -12.22
CA VAL A 741 -4.33 -19.72 -13.56
C VAL A 741 -5.01 -18.42 -14.02
N THR A 742 -6.32 -18.29 -13.81
CA THR A 742 -7.11 -17.11 -14.15
C THR A 742 -6.53 -15.84 -13.51
N ILE A 743 -6.15 -15.88 -12.23
CA ILE A 743 -5.52 -14.75 -11.53
C ILE A 743 -4.29 -14.24 -12.30
N TRP A 744 -3.37 -15.12 -12.63
CA TRP A 744 -2.13 -14.72 -13.32
C TRP A 744 -2.37 -14.31 -14.77
N THR A 745 -3.38 -14.86 -15.44
CA THR A 745 -3.80 -14.39 -16.78
C THR A 745 -4.40 -12.99 -16.79
N THR A 746 -4.83 -12.45 -15.64
CA THR A 746 -5.27 -11.06 -15.51
C THR A 746 -4.14 -10.14 -15.07
N VAL A 747 -3.29 -10.58 -14.13
CA VAL A 747 -2.18 -9.77 -13.59
C VAL A 747 -1.11 -9.49 -14.64
N GLU A 748 -0.70 -10.50 -15.40
CA GLU A 748 0.36 -10.37 -16.41
C GLU A 748 0.07 -9.27 -17.47
N PRO A 749 -1.06 -9.29 -18.21
CA PRO A 749 -1.36 -8.23 -19.17
C PRO A 749 -1.56 -6.86 -18.54
N GLY A 750 -2.14 -6.77 -17.34
CA GLY A 750 -2.29 -5.50 -16.61
C GLY A 750 -0.96 -4.84 -16.29
N VAL A 751 0.05 -5.63 -15.90
CA VAL A 751 1.42 -5.13 -15.66
C VAL A 751 2.06 -4.61 -16.94
N TYR A 752 1.89 -5.31 -18.08
CA TYR A 752 2.41 -4.83 -19.36
C TYR A 752 1.75 -3.52 -19.81
N LEU A 753 0.45 -3.38 -19.58
CA LEU A 753 -0.28 -2.14 -19.89
C LEU A 753 0.22 -0.96 -19.05
N ILE A 754 0.40 -1.16 -17.74
CA ILE A 754 0.98 -0.15 -16.85
C ILE A 754 2.39 0.23 -17.30
N ALA A 755 3.24 -0.77 -17.63
CA ALA A 755 4.59 -0.55 -18.11
C ALA A 755 4.64 0.29 -19.40
N ALA A 756 3.69 0.08 -20.33
CA ALA A 756 3.57 0.84 -21.57
C ALA A 756 3.19 2.32 -21.33
N CYS A 757 2.41 2.61 -20.27
CA CYS A 757 1.97 3.97 -19.95
C CYS A 757 3.09 4.84 -19.34
N LEU A 758 3.97 4.26 -18.52
CA LEU A 758 4.95 4.98 -17.69
C LEU A 758 5.92 5.92 -18.44
N PRO A 759 6.53 5.55 -19.59
CA PRO A 759 7.47 6.42 -20.29
C PRO A 759 6.88 7.76 -20.73
N SER A 760 5.57 7.78 -20.98
CA SER A 760 4.85 8.94 -21.50
C SER A 760 4.32 9.87 -20.40
N LEU A 761 4.44 9.49 -19.13
CA LEU A 761 4.07 10.33 -17.98
C LEU A 761 5.19 11.28 -17.54
N ARG A 762 6.44 11.07 -18.00
CA ARG A 762 7.62 11.92 -17.75
C ARG A 762 7.39 13.45 -17.90
N PRO A 763 6.69 13.95 -18.92
CA PRO A 763 6.49 15.39 -19.12
C PRO A 763 5.38 15.99 -18.24
N LEU A 764 4.42 15.18 -17.77
CA LEU A 764 3.44 15.59 -16.76
C LEU A 764 4.13 15.97 -15.45
N PHE A 765 5.16 15.20 -15.06
CA PHE A 765 6.00 15.54 -13.91
C PHE A 765 6.71 16.87 -14.09
N LYS A 766 7.13 17.21 -15.32
CA LYS A 766 7.78 18.50 -15.62
C LYS A 766 6.80 19.68 -15.57
N TYR A 767 5.53 19.45 -15.89
CA TYR A 767 4.48 20.47 -15.83
C TYR A 767 3.99 20.74 -14.40
N PHE A 768 3.96 19.70 -13.57
CA PHE A 768 3.68 19.84 -12.14
C PHE A 768 4.86 20.42 -11.34
N SER A 769 6.09 20.30 -11.86
CA SER A 769 7.24 21.05 -11.34
C SER A 769 7.32 22.44 -11.99
N VAL A 770 6.86 23.47 -11.29
CA VAL A 770 7.00 24.88 -11.69
C VAL A 770 8.49 25.19 -12.03
N PRO A 771 8.81 25.73 -13.22
CA PRO A 771 10.18 26.11 -13.55
C PRO A 771 10.58 27.40 -12.85
N VAL A 772 11.50 27.32 -11.88
CA VAL A 772 12.17 28.46 -11.24
C VAL A 772 13.31 28.97 -12.14
N GLU A 773 12.97 29.41 -13.36
CA GLU A 773 13.96 29.95 -14.31
C GLU A 773 13.78 31.44 -14.65
N SER A 774 12.79 32.12 -14.03
CA SER A 774 12.55 33.55 -14.25
C SER A 774 13.42 34.51 -13.39
N PHE A 775 14.24 34.01 -12.46
CA PHE A 775 14.96 34.89 -11.52
C PHE A 775 16.47 35.05 -11.77
N ARG A 776 17.04 34.34 -12.76
CA ARG A 776 18.50 34.30 -12.98
C ARG A 776 19.03 35.29 -14.04
N SER A 777 18.16 35.97 -14.80
CA SER A 777 18.60 36.87 -15.89
C SER A 777 18.83 38.33 -15.49
N ARG A 778 18.51 38.75 -14.24
CA ARG A 778 18.63 40.16 -13.82
C ARG A 778 19.90 40.52 -13.03
N CYS A 779 20.79 39.57 -12.74
CA CYS A 779 22.03 39.81 -11.98
C CYS A 779 23.35 39.61 -12.78
N ARG A 780 23.31 39.64 -14.13
CA ARG A 780 24.54 39.54 -14.95
C ARG A 780 24.98 40.85 -15.60
N SER A 781 24.54 41.98 -15.06
CA SER A 781 25.18 43.28 -15.31
C SER A 781 25.94 43.70 -14.06
N THR A 782 27.21 44.05 -14.23
CA THR A 782 28.19 44.58 -13.28
C THR A 782 29.01 43.59 -12.42
N LYS A 783 30.34 43.82 -12.45
CA LYS A 783 31.47 43.14 -11.76
C LYS A 783 31.98 41.87 -12.49
N LYS A 784 33.23 41.72 -12.95
CA LYS A 784 34.56 42.37 -12.84
C LYS A 784 35.35 41.80 -14.06
N GLY A 785 36.30 42.45 -14.76
CA GLY A 785 37.20 43.54 -14.40
C GLY A 785 38.48 43.04 -13.70
N SER A 786 39.56 42.77 -14.46
CA SER A 786 40.98 42.57 -14.03
C SER A 786 41.29 41.24 -13.31
N SER A 787 42.40 40.49 -13.50
CA SER A 787 43.74 40.76 -14.05
C SER A 787 44.54 39.45 -14.33
N LYS A 788 45.38 39.50 -15.39
CA LYS A 788 46.76 38.94 -15.58
C LYS A 788 47.10 37.43 -15.50
N GLY A 789 47.89 36.99 -16.51
CA GLY A 789 48.91 35.93 -16.45
C GLY A 789 48.64 34.71 -17.35
N ALA A 790 48.94 34.77 -18.65
CA ALA A 790 50.21 34.30 -19.28
C ALA A 790 50.40 32.77 -19.32
N SER A 791 50.15 32.15 -20.48
CA SER A 791 51.16 31.40 -21.25
C SER A 791 50.56 30.95 -22.58
N ALA A 792 51.32 31.23 -23.63
CA ALA A 792 51.01 30.98 -25.03
C ALA A 792 51.50 29.60 -25.45
N ASP A 793 50.80 28.99 -26.42
CA ASP A 793 51.40 28.21 -27.50
C ASP A 793 50.37 28.07 -28.63
N ILE A 794 50.51 28.89 -29.67
CA ILE A 794 49.86 28.72 -30.98
C ILE A 794 50.95 28.93 -32.03
N VAL A 795 51.17 27.89 -32.83
CA VAL A 795 52.10 27.87 -33.97
C VAL A 795 51.30 27.85 -35.29
N LEU A 796 51.68 28.81 -36.14
CA LEU A 796 51.58 28.95 -37.61
C LEU A 796 50.23 29.15 -38.34
N SER A 797 50.02 30.43 -38.69
CA SER A 797 49.65 31.10 -39.98
C SER A 797 49.76 30.28 -41.30
N PRO A 798 49.16 30.69 -42.47
CA PRO A 798 49.05 32.08 -43.01
C PRO A 798 47.67 32.49 -43.58
N ARG A 799 47.22 33.73 -43.31
CA ARG A 799 47.33 34.98 -44.11
C ARG A 799 46.74 34.93 -45.53
N LEU A 800 45.71 35.77 -45.74
CA LEU A 800 45.57 36.89 -46.70
C LEU A 800 44.05 37.17 -46.86
N ASP A 801 43.55 38.35 -47.19
CA ASP A 801 43.93 39.74 -46.96
C ASP A 801 42.65 40.56 -47.25
N SER A 802 42.47 41.68 -46.53
CA SER A 802 41.72 42.91 -46.88
C SER A 802 40.29 42.80 -47.46
N ILE A 803 39.36 43.61 -46.95
CA ILE A 803 38.77 44.72 -47.72
C ILE A 803 37.97 45.61 -46.77
N SER A 804 38.34 46.89 -46.83
CA SER A 804 37.72 48.05 -46.22
C SER A 804 36.42 48.45 -46.92
N GLY A 805 35.53 49.10 -46.17
CA GLY A 805 34.95 50.36 -46.65
C GLY A 805 33.47 50.37 -47.08
N HIS A 806 32.70 51.11 -46.27
CA HIS A 806 31.69 52.09 -46.66
C HIS A 806 30.30 51.66 -47.20
N ARG A 807 29.31 52.18 -46.48
CA ARG A 807 27.86 52.36 -46.71
C ARG A 807 27.55 53.30 -47.92
N PRO A 808 26.28 53.69 -48.19
CA PRO A 808 25.02 52.93 -48.34
C PRO A 808 24.12 53.44 -49.51
N GLY A 809 22.94 52.80 -49.69
CA GLY A 809 21.76 53.35 -50.39
C GLY A 809 21.54 52.78 -51.80
N PHE A 810 20.34 52.66 -52.38
CA PHE A 810 18.95 52.99 -52.04
C PHE A 810 18.07 52.46 -53.22
N PHE A 811 16.86 51.93 -52.94
CA PHE A 811 15.66 51.71 -53.79
C PHE A 811 15.73 50.85 -55.09
N ILE A 812 15.02 49.71 -55.22
CA ILE A 812 13.56 49.41 -55.47
C ILE A 812 13.13 49.74 -56.93
N PRO A 813 12.24 49.00 -57.63
CA PRO A 813 12.01 47.54 -57.82
C PRO A 813 11.77 47.21 -59.34
N GLU A 814 11.40 45.96 -59.69
CA GLU A 814 10.19 45.63 -60.50
C GLU A 814 10.10 44.12 -60.78
N ASP A 815 8.85 43.64 -60.83
CA ASP A 815 8.40 42.25 -60.98
C ASP A 815 8.52 41.72 -62.45
N PRO A 816 7.76 40.69 -62.89
CA PRO A 816 8.16 39.31 -63.22
C PRO A 816 8.00 39.09 -64.76
N PRO A 817 7.51 37.98 -65.37
CA PRO A 817 7.35 36.56 -65.01
C PRO A 817 7.87 35.62 -66.15
N SER A 818 7.31 34.39 -66.23
CA SER A 818 7.36 33.36 -67.30
C SER A 818 8.49 32.33 -67.20
N ALA A 819 8.24 31.14 -66.61
CA ALA A 819 7.53 29.98 -67.16
C ALA A 819 8.30 29.26 -68.27
N VAL A 820 8.96 28.14 -67.94
CA VAL A 820 9.11 26.96 -68.83
C VAL A 820 9.30 25.70 -67.96
N THR A 821 8.41 24.74 -68.16
CA THR A 821 8.43 23.34 -67.71
C THR A 821 9.59 22.54 -68.30
N PHE A 822 10.17 21.57 -67.59
CA PHE A 822 10.35 20.19 -68.08
C PHE A 822 10.84 19.25 -66.96
N GLU A 823 10.34 18.02 -67.03
CA GLU A 823 10.58 16.86 -66.17
C GLU A 823 12.04 16.35 -66.19
N GLY A 824 12.47 15.69 -65.11
CA GLY A 824 13.68 14.87 -65.08
C GLY A 824 14.21 14.60 -63.67
N GLU A 825 14.19 13.33 -63.27
CA GLU A 825 14.53 12.74 -61.97
C GLU A 825 15.95 12.95 -61.40
N ILE A 826 16.02 13.04 -60.05
CA ILE A 826 16.97 12.44 -59.05
C ILE A 826 18.48 12.76 -59.18
N ASP A 827 19.30 13.13 -58.18
CA ASP A 827 19.25 13.52 -56.75
C ASP A 827 20.70 13.98 -56.38
N GLN A 828 20.86 14.53 -55.16
CA GLN A 828 22.07 14.66 -54.32
C GLN A 828 22.90 15.95 -54.39
N ARG A 829 22.55 16.92 -53.52
CA ARG A 829 23.38 17.43 -52.39
C ARG A 829 22.81 18.73 -51.77
N GLY A 830 22.22 18.61 -50.58
CA GLY A 830 22.41 19.52 -49.42
C GLY A 830 21.83 20.96 -49.37
N LEU A 831 20.90 21.15 -48.40
CA LEU A 831 20.56 22.37 -47.61
C LEU A 831 19.86 23.54 -48.38
N VAL A 832 18.79 24.19 -47.87
CA VAL A 832 18.77 25.17 -46.75
C VAL A 832 17.36 25.31 -46.08
N SER A 833 17.40 25.79 -44.83
CA SER A 833 16.36 26.13 -43.83
C SER A 833 15.50 27.40 -44.11
N CYS A 834 14.31 27.55 -43.49
CA CYS A 834 14.02 28.64 -42.52
C CYS A 834 12.55 28.76 -42.01
N TYR A 835 12.42 28.94 -40.68
CA TYR A 835 11.55 29.79 -39.82
C TYR A 835 10.44 30.69 -40.47
N ARG A 836 9.27 31.07 -39.87
CA ARG A 836 9.04 31.77 -38.57
C ARG A 836 7.54 32.08 -38.25
N SER A 837 7.22 32.07 -36.94
CA SER A 837 6.26 32.80 -36.05
C SER A 837 4.92 33.48 -36.44
N THR A 838 3.94 33.34 -35.51
CA THR A 838 3.00 34.31 -34.83
C THR A 838 2.48 35.55 -35.60
N THR A 839 1.21 36.03 -35.48
CA THR A 839 0.46 36.59 -34.30
C THR A 839 -0.96 36.99 -34.82
N SER A 840 -2.09 36.65 -34.16
CA SER A 840 -3.02 37.49 -33.35
C SER A 840 -4.09 38.37 -34.05
N LEU A 841 -5.33 38.23 -33.53
CA LEU A 841 -6.44 39.20 -33.34
C LEU A 841 -7.42 39.55 -34.49
N ASP A 842 -8.69 39.14 -34.26
CA ASP A 842 -9.99 39.86 -34.22
C ASP A 842 -10.48 40.83 -35.33
N GLU A 843 -11.83 40.88 -35.40
CA GLU A 843 -12.79 41.72 -36.14
C GLU A 843 -13.16 41.24 -37.55
N GLU A 844 -14.33 40.60 -37.76
CA GLU A 844 -15.73 41.06 -37.75
C GLU A 844 -16.18 41.67 -39.11
N VAL A 845 -17.43 41.33 -39.49
CA VAL A 845 -18.32 42.00 -40.47
C VAL A 845 -18.41 41.43 -41.92
N ALA A 846 -19.59 40.82 -42.16
CA ALA A 846 -20.50 40.92 -43.32
C ALA A 846 -19.94 40.71 -44.75
N SER A 847 -20.37 39.68 -45.50
CA SER A 847 -21.68 39.47 -46.13
C SER A 847 -21.60 39.64 -47.65
N SER A 848 -22.47 38.88 -48.33
CA SER A 848 -23.00 39.13 -49.67
C SER A 848 -22.25 38.52 -50.87
N HIS A 849 -22.91 37.48 -51.40
CA HIS A 849 -23.57 37.44 -52.71
C HIS A 849 -22.78 37.20 -54.01
N GLY A 850 -23.45 36.37 -54.83
CA GLY A 850 -23.32 36.28 -56.29
C GLY A 850 -22.33 35.19 -56.66
N GLY A 851 -22.75 34.01 -57.15
CA GLY A 851 -23.55 33.86 -58.38
C GLY A 851 -22.60 34.02 -59.57
N ASP A 852 -22.58 33.19 -60.61
CA ASP A 852 -23.55 32.21 -61.06
C ASP A 852 -22.95 31.53 -62.32
N VAL A 853 -23.51 30.37 -62.72
CA VAL A 853 -23.44 29.73 -64.07
C VAL A 853 -22.07 29.20 -64.53
N GLY A 854 -21.88 28.00 -65.10
CA GLY A 854 -22.66 26.89 -65.69
C GLY A 854 -21.60 25.93 -66.26
N SER A 855 -21.79 24.74 -66.83
CA SER A 855 -22.91 23.95 -67.32
C SER A 855 -22.33 22.54 -67.62
N ALA A 856 -23.20 21.53 -67.72
CA ALA A 856 -23.23 20.48 -68.77
C ALA A 856 -23.29 19.01 -68.31
N HIS A 857 -24.35 18.37 -68.85
CA HIS A 857 -24.55 16.94 -69.17
C HIS A 857 -24.73 15.96 -68.01
N GLY A 858 -25.75 15.08 -67.97
CA GLY A 858 -26.71 14.62 -68.98
C GLY A 858 -26.86 13.10 -68.86
N GLY A 859 -28.10 12.58 -68.86
CA GLY A 859 -28.39 11.15 -69.10
C GLY A 859 -29.23 10.43 -68.06
N ASP A 860 -30.55 10.37 -68.32
CA ASP A 860 -31.45 9.19 -68.35
C ASP A 860 -31.24 8.03 -67.35
N GLY A 861 -32.26 7.44 -66.72
CA GLY A 861 -33.70 7.56 -66.83
C GLY A 861 -34.39 6.44 -66.03
N ALA A 862 -35.70 6.61 -65.82
CA ALA A 862 -36.78 5.59 -65.64
C ALA A 862 -36.59 4.45 -64.60
N SER A 863 -37.57 3.99 -63.81
CA SER A 863 -39.03 4.14 -63.76
C SER A 863 -39.57 3.20 -62.66
N GLY A 864 -40.78 3.48 -62.15
CA GLY A 864 -41.70 2.49 -61.57
C GLY A 864 -41.77 2.50 -60.03
N GLN A 865 -42.73 3.21 -59.43
CA GLN A 865 -44.09 2.75 -59.07
C GLN A 865 -44.12 1.69 -57.96
N ALA A 866 -45.04 1.64 -56.99
CA ALA A 866 -45.99 2.54 -56.34
C ALA A 866 -46.77 1.66 -55.31
N VAL A 867 -47.52 2.27 -54.38
CA VAL A 867 -48.74 1.73 -53.70
C VAL A 867 -48.48 0.73 -52.52
N ASP A 868 -49.06 0.74 -51.31
CA ASP A 868 -50.30 1.26 -50.67
C ASP A 868 -50.08 1.43 -49.14
N GLN A 869 -50.63 2.45 -48.44
CA GLN A 869 -51.85 2.46 -47.58
C GLN A 869 -51.97 1.32 -46.52
N ALA A 870 -52.47 1.48 -45.28
CA ALA A 870 -52.91 2.59 -44.43
C ALA A 870 -53.38 2.03 -43.03
N VAL A 871 -53.63 2.94 -42.08
CA VAL A 871 -54.61 2.89 -40.94
C VAL A 871 -54.27 2.17 -39.60
N GLY A 872 -54.55 2.90 -38.50
CA GLY A 872 -55.05 2.35 -37.21
C GLY A 872 -54.38 2.94 -35.95
N GLU A 873 -54.67 4.18 -35.55
CA GLU A 873 -55.64 4.59 -34.50
C GLU A 873 -55.20 4.50 -33.00
N HIS A 874 -55.10 5.70 -32.42
CA HIS A 874 -55.43 6.19 -31.07
C HIS A 874 -55.54 5.29 -29.81
N GLY A 875 -54.89 5.78 -28.74
CA GLY A 875 -55.27 5.55 -27.34
C GLY A 875 -54.62 6.56 -26.38
N ASN A 876 -55.44 7.46 -25.82
CA ASN A 876 -55.21 8.43 -24.72
C ASN A 876 -54.38 7.88 -23.53
N GLY A 877 -53.72 8.67 -22.67
CA GLY A 877 -53.69 10.12 -22.50
C GLY A 877 -52.77 10.58 -21.34
N LYS A 878 -52.29 11.82 -21.46
CA LYS A 878 -52.17 12.92 -20.46
C LYS A 878 -52.58 12.59 -19.00
N ASN A 879 -51.96 13.09 -17.92
CA ASN A 879 -50.93 14.10 -17.70
C ASN A 879 -50.62 14.22 -16.17
N ILE A 880 -49.45 14.79 -15.83
CA ILE A 880 -49.13 15.58 -14.62
C ILE A 880 -48.95 14.84 -13.28
N ARG A 881 -47.71 14.58 -12.86
CA ARG A 881 -46.89 15.49 -12.02
C ARG A 881 -45.44 15.02 -11.94
#